data_AF-A0A2I0MLU4-F1
#
_entry.id   AF-A0A2I0MLU4-F1
#
_cell.length_a   1.000
_cell.length_b   1.000
_cell.length_c   1.000
_cell.angle_alpha   90.00
_cell.angle_beta   90.00
_cell.angle_gamma   90.00
#
_symmetry.space_group_name_H-M   'P 1'
#
loop_
_entity.id
_entity.type
_entity.pdbx_description
1 polymer ?
#
loop_
_entity_poly.entity_id
_entity_poly.type
_entity_poly.pdbx_seq_one_letter_code
_entity_poly.pdbx_strand_id
1 'polypeptide(L)'
;MEGETAPEARRAASKATRIALGVFVSGTVVLGTALFLVSQGIIKFHPKQRYCLSSECIEAAAAILSKINQSVDPCENFYRFACDGWIYNHPIPEDMSNYGVYPWLRHNVDLKLKALLEKPISKRRDSEAVQKAKILYASCMNENKIEKADMKPLLSILRHSPFRWPVLESNIGPEGLWSERRFSLVQALATLRGQYSNSVFIRLYVAADDKISNQYILKLDQASLSLASREDYLENTTEAKSYRDAFLQFMVDTAVLLGANASRAESDMKSVLRLEVKIAEIMVPYENRTSEVMYNKMNISELSAMIPQFDWLGYIKKVIDTKLYPELKDIGPSENVIVRVPQYFKDLFRILENERKKTLANYLVWRMVYSRLFNLSRRFQYRWLEFSRVIHGTTTLLPQWDKCVDLVESTLPYVVGRMFVNAHFQEDKKEMMEELTEGIRWAFIDMLEKENDWMDSETKRKAYEKAKAVMAKVGYPQFIMNDTYINEDIKTLKFTESDYFGNVLQTRKYAAQSDFYWLRKEVPKTEWFTSPTTVNAFYSASTNQIRFPAGELQKPFFWGTEYPRSLSYGAIGVIVGHEFTHGFDSNGRKYDKNGNLDPWWTTDSEEKFKEKTKCMIDQYSNYYWKRAGLHVKGKRTLAENIADNGGLREAFRAYRRWIAEKRGGEEEPLLPGLEFTHNQLFFLSYAHVRCNSFRPESAREQIYVGAHSPPQFRVIGAMSNFEEFRKAFNCPTNTTMNRGAESCRLW
;
A
#
# COMPACT_ATOMS: atom_id res chain seq x y z
N MET A 1 91.93 -57.07 -60.40
CA MET A 1 91.03 -55.91 -60.49
C MET A 1 89.94 -56.16 -59.47
N GLU A 2 90.18 -55.70 -58.25
CA GLU A 2 89.70 -54.40 -57.75
C GLU A 2 88.16 -54.43 -57.61
N GLY A 3 87.55 -54.22 -56.46
CA GLY A 3 88.03 -53.80 -55.15
C GLY A 3 86.82 -53.43 -54.29
N GLU A 4 86.99 -53.59 -52.97
CA GLU A 4 86.38 -52.78 -51.89
C GLU A 4 84.84 -52.75 -51.72
N THR A 5 84.23 -52.71 -50.54
CA THR A 5 84.60 -52.79 -49.12
C THR A 5 83.28 -53.03 -48.35
N ALA A 6 83.32 -53.73 -47.21
CA ALA A 6 82.23 -53.90 -46.23
C ALA A 6 81.92 -52.56 -45.49
N PRO A 7 80.88 -52.40 -44.61
CA PRO A 7 80.25 -53.43 -43.77
C PRO A 7 78.75 -53.30 -43.40
N GLU A 8 78.27 -54.36 -42.74
CA GLU A 8 76.99 -54.51 -42.07
C GLU A 8 76.67 -53.41 -41.04
N ALA A 9 75.50 -52.78 -41.14
CA ALA A 9 74.94 -51.91 -40.09
C ALA A 9 73.74 -52.59 -39.40
N ARG A 10 74.01 -53.10 -38.19
CA ARG A 10 73.00 -53.64 -37.25
C ARG A 10 71.98 -52.59 -36.81
N ARG A 11 70.74 -53.05 -36.67
CA ARG A 11 69.63 -52.47 -35.89
C ARG A 11 70.09 -51.81 -34.59
N ALA A 12 69.83 -50.51 -34.44
CA ALA A 12 69.62 -49.87 -33.13
C ALA A 12 68.75 -48.61 -33.32
N ALA A 13 67.43 -48.77 -33.40
CA ALA A 13 66.55 -47.67 -33.02
C ALA A 13 66.89 -47.35 -31.55
N SER A 14 67.39 -46.15 -31.29
CA SER A 14 67.87 -45.78 -29.95
C SER A 14 66.78 -46.09 -28.92
N LYS A 15 67.18 -46.56 -27.73
CA LYS A 15 66.25 -46.81 -26.62
C LYS A 15 65.34 -45.60 -26.38
N ALA A 16 65.87 -44.39 -26.58
CA ALA A 16 65.14 -43.13 -26.53
C ALA A 16 64.04 -43.01 -27.61
N THR A 17 64.30 -43.43 -28.84
CA THR A 17 63.30 -43.38 -29.93
C THR A 17 62.14 -44.35 -29.69
N ARG A 18 62.40 -45.54 -29.13
CA ARG A 18 61.33 -46.49 -28.77
C ARG A 18 60.51 -46.03 -27.57
N ILE A 19 61.17 -45.41 -26.58
CA ILE A 19 60.48 -44.78 -25.44
C ILE A 19 59.63 -43.61 -25.93
N ALA A 20 60.18 -42.73 -26.78
CA ALA A 20 59.45 -41.60 -27.34
C ALA A 20 58.23 -42.05 -28.16
N LEU A 21 58.38 -43.10 -29.00
CA LEU A 21 57.27 -43.67 -29.76
C LEU A 21 56.23 -44.32 -28.84
N GLY A 22 56.66 -45.04 -27.80
CA GLY A 22 55.77 -45.63 -26.80
C GLY A 22 54.99 -44.59 -26.01
N VAL A 23 55.63 -43.49 -25.62
CA VAL A 23 54.98 -42.35 -24.96
C VAL A 23 54.02 -41.64 -25.91
N PHE A 24 54.38 -41.46 -27.19
CA PHE A 24 53.52 -40.83 -28.19
C PHE A 24 52.28 -41.67 -28.52
N VAL A 25 52.44 -42.99 -28.67
CA VAL A 25 51.33 -43.92 -28.91
C VAL A 25 50.44 -44.03 -27.66
N SER A 26 51.02 -44.12 -26.47
CA SER A 26 50.23 -44.14 -25.23
C SER A 26 49.47 -42.82 -25.04
N GLY A 27 50.11 -41.68 -25.33
CA GLY A 27 49.49 -40.36 -25.26
C GLY A 27 48.33 -40.21 -26.26
N THR A 28 48.50 -40.67 -27.50
CA THR A 28 47.43 -40.61 -28.52
C THR A 28 46.27 -41.57 -28.21
N VAL A 29 46.54 -42.76 -27.66
CA VAL A 29 45.49 -43.67 -27.18
C VAL A 29 44.72 -43.05 -26.03
N VAL A 30 45.40 -42.48 -25.02
CA VAL A 30 44.73 -41.82 -23.89
C VAL A 30 43.89 -40.63 -24.36
N LEU A 31 44.42 -39.79 -25.25
CA LEU A 31 43.69 -38.65 -25.79
C LEU A 31 42.49 -39.08 -26.64
N GLY A 32 42.66 -40.10 -27.48
CA GLY A 32 41.58 -40.68 -28.29
C GLY A 32 40.49 -41.32 -27.44
N THR A 33 40.86 -41.99 -26.35
CA THR A 33 39.90 -42.58 -25.41
C THR A 33 39.15 -41.49 -24.64
N ALA A 34 39.82 -40.44 -24.20
CA ALA A 34 39.19 -39.30 -23.54
C ALA A 34 38.20 -38.57 -24.47
N LEU A 35 38.59 -38.33 -25.73
CA LEU A 35 37.72 -37.71 -26.74
C LEU A 35 36.51 -38.60 -27.09
N PHE A 36 36.70 -39.91 -27.17
CA PHE A 36 35.62 -40.88 -27.38
C PHE A 36 34.66 -40.91 -26.18
N LEU A 37 35.16 -40.88 -24.95
CA LEU A 37 34.32 -40.82 -23.75
C LEU A 37 33.55 -39.50 -23.62
N VAL A 38 34.11 -38.38 -24.09
CA VAL A 38 33.41 -37.09 -24.19
C VAL A 38 32.33 -37.12 -25.28
N SER A 39 32.60 -37.71 -26.46
CA SER A 39 31.62 -37.77 -27.56
C SER A 39 30.45 -38.72 -27.28
N GLN A 40 30.69 -39.79 -26.50
CA GLN A 40 29.64 -40.70 -26.01
C GLN A 40 28.88 -40.15 -24.79
N GLY A 41 29.21 -38.94 -24.32
CA GLY A 41 28.54 -38.30 -23.18
C GLY A 41 28.84 -38.94 -21.81
N ILE A 42 29.85 -39.81 -21.74
CA ILE A 42 30.28 -40.52 -20.53
C ILE A 42 31.11 -39.60 -19.62
N ILE A 43 31.92 -38.71 -20.22
CA ILE A 43 32.61 -37.62 -19.51
C ILE A 43 31.92 -36.30 -19.88
N LYS A 44 31.11 -35.76 -18.96
CA LYS A 44 30.61 -34.39 -19.03
C LYS A 44 31.61 -33.47 -18.34
N PHE A 45 32.34 -32.65 -19.08
CA PHE A 45 32.98 -31.48 -18.48
C PHE A 45 31.87 -30.56 -17.98
N HIS A 46 31.64 -30.53 -16.66
CA HIS A 46 30.79 -29.50 -16.09
C HIS A 46 31.46 -28.15 -16.37
N PRO A 47 30.78 -27.20 -17.05
CA PRO A 47 31.32 -25.86 -17.16
C PRO A 47 31.61 -25.38 -15.74
N LYS A 48 32.82 -24.82 -15.50
CA LYS A 48 33.15 -24.23 -14.20
C LYS A 48 32.00 -23.30 -13.81
N GLN A 49 31.37 -23.61 -12.68
CA GLN A 49 30.25 -22.85 -12.13
C GLN A 49 30.69 -21.39 -12.04
N ARG A 50 30.06 -20.52 -12.84
CA ARG A 50 30.45 -19.12 -12.97
C ARG A 50 29.78 -18.34 -11.85
N TYR A 51 30.59 -17.76 -10.97
CA TYR A 51 30.12 -16.88 -9.91
C TYR A 51 30.28 -15.41 -10.33
N CYS A 52 29.31 -14.59 -9.94
CA CYS A 52 29.40 -13.14 -10.05
C CYS A 52 30.18 -12.57 -8.86
N LEU A 53 31.33 -11.95 -9.11
CA LEU A 53 32.20 -11.40 -8.06
C LEU A 53 32.23 -9.86 -8.06
N SER A 54 31.25 -9.22 -8.72
CA SER A 54 31.08 -7.77 -8.59
C SER A 54 30.65 -7.40 -7.17
N SER A 55 30.90 -6.15 -6.77
CA SER A 55 30.52 -5.62 -5.47
C SER A 55 29.01 -5.78 -5.22
N GLU A 56 28.20 -5.58 -6.25
CA GLU A 56 26.75 -5.66 -6.23
C GLU A 56 26.27 -7.09 -5.99
N CYS A 57 26.90 -8.08 -6.62
CA CYS A 57 26.60 -9.49 -6.38
C CYS A 57 27.00 -9.93 -4.97
N ILE A 58 28.13 -9.45 -4.45
CA ILE A 58 28.56 -9.74 -3.08
C ILE A 58 27.59 -9.09 -2.07
N GLU A 59 27.19 -7.84 -2.29
CA GLU A 59 26.20 -7.13 -1.46
C GLU A 59 24.86 -7.89 -1.46
N ALA A 60 24.37 -8.29 -2.64
CA ALA A 60 23.14 -9.04 -2.78
C ALA A 60 23.20 -10.40 -2.06
N ALA A 61 24.31 -11.13 -2.21
CA ALA A 61 24.50 -12.42 -1.54
C ALA A 61 24.45 -12.27 -0.01
N ALA A 62 25.18 -11.29 0.53
CA ALA A 62 25.18 -10.99 1.97
C ALA A 62 23.79 -10.56 2.47
N ALA A 63 23.09 -9.71 1.70
CA ALA A 63 21.75 -9.26 2.02
C ALA A 63 20.71 -10.39 2.01
N ILE A 64 20.93 -11.47 1.24
CA ILE A 64 20.07 -12.66 1.23
C ILE A 64 20.43 -13.59 2.40
N LEU A 65 21.72 -13.90 2.57
CA LEU A 65 22.21 -14.78 3.64
C LEU A 65 21.78 -14.31 5.05
N SER A 66 21.76 -13.00 5.28
CA SER A 66 21.33 -12.40 6.55
C SER A 66 19.83 -12.55 6.88
N LYS A 67 19.00 -12.92 5.89
CA LYS A 67 17.54 -13.04 6.06
C LYS A 67 17.06 -14.48 6.17
N ILE A 68 17.74 -15.41 5.48
CA ILE A 68 17.31 -16.79 5.40
C ILE A 68 17.58 -17.58 6.69
N ASN A 69 16.73 -18.56 6.97
CA ASN A 69 16.88 -19.55 8.01
C ASN A 69 16.97 -20.95 7.40
N GLN A 70 18.19 -21.46 7.22
CA GLN A 70 18.45 -22.75 6.57
C GLN A 70 18.00 -23.97 7.41
N SER A 71 17.63 -23.78 8.67
CA SER A 71 17.08 -24.87 9.51
C SER A 71 15.60 -25.16 9.21
N VAL A 72 14.95 -24.35 8.37
CA VAL A 72 13.56 -24.55 7.95
C VAL A 72 13.54 -25.10 6.54
N ASP A 73 12.76 -26.16 6.30
CA ASP A 73 12.56 -26.68 4.95
C ASP A 73 11.75 -25.67 4.10
N PRO A 74 12.30 -25.19 2.95
CA PRO A 74 11.59 -24.27 2.06
C PRO A 74 10.27 -24.84 1.51
N CYS A 75 10.12 -26.16 1.47
CA CYS A 75 8.91 -26.84 1.00
C CYS A 75 7.83 -26.99 2.08
N GLU A 76 8.16 -26.78 3.35
CA GLU A 76 7.20 -26.77 4.47
C GLU A 76 6.77 -25.37 4.87
N ASN A 77 7.69 -24.42 4.94
CA ASN A 77 7.34 -23.04 5.24
C ASN A 77 8.34 -22.06 4.63
N PHE A 78 8.07 -21.68 3.37
CA PHE A 78 8.96 -20.79 2.65
C PHE A 78 9.07 -19.40 3.27
N TYR A 79 8.02 -18.90 3.93
CA TYR A 79 8.08 -17.60 4.61
C TYR A 79 9.09 -17.63 5.75
N ARG A 80 9.04 -18.67 6.60
CA ARG A 80 10.01 -18.83 7.69
C ARG A 80 11.43 -19.06 7.17
N PHE A 81 11.59 -19.90 6.16
CA PHE A 81 12.86 -20.10 5.49
C PHE A 81 13.46 -18.80 4.95
N ALA A 82 12.65 -17.92 4.34
CA ALA A 82 13.13 -16.69 3.73
C ALA A 82 13.24 -15.50 4.70
N CYS A 83 12.44 -15.45 5.76
CA CYS A 83 12.26 -14.25 6.59
C CYS A 83 12.65 -14.39 8.07
N ASP A 84 12.77 -15.60 8.64
CA ASP A 84 13.03 -15.75 10.08
C ASP A 84 14.33 -15.05 10.51
N GLY A 85 15.38 -15.06 9.69
CA GLY A 85 16.63 -14.35 9.97
C GLY A 85 16.45 -12.83 9.98
N TRP A 86 15.65 -12.28 9.05
CA TRP A 86 15.33 -10.85 9.06
C TRP A 86 14.52 -10.48 10.31
N ILE A 87 13.47 -11.25 10.60
CA ILE A 87 12.56 -11.04 11.72
C ILE A 87 13.31 -11.10 13.06
N TYR A 88 14.23 -12.05 13.21
CA TYR A 88 15.05 -12.20 14.40
C TYR A 88 15.97 -10.98 14.63
N ASN A 89 16.60 -10.49 13.55
CA ASN A 89 17.53 -9.37 13.61
C ASN A 89 16.86 -7.98 13.67
N HIS A 90 15.54 -7.90 13.45
CA HIS A 90 14.79 -6.65 13.39
C HIS A 90 13.52 -6.73 14.27
N PRO A 91 13.68 -6.69 15.61
CA PRO A 91 12.54 -6.68 16.52
C PRO A 91 11.66 -5.45 16.29
N ILE A 92 10.36 -5.59 16.58
CA ILE A 92 9.39 -4.48 16.43
C ILE A 92 9.77 -3.35 17.40
N PRO A 93 10.06 -2.13 16.92
CA PRO A 93 10.30 -0.98 17.78
C PRO A 93 9.13 -0.71 18.73
N GLU A 94 9.41 -0.09 19.88
CA GLU A 94 8.42 0.16 20.93
C GLU A 94 7.33 1.18 20.52
N ASP A 95 7.64 2.04 19.57
CA ASP A 95 6.74 3.04 18.99
C ASP A 95 5.97 2.52 17.75
N MET A 96 6.19 1.27 17.35
CA MET A 96 5.56 0.67 16.17
C MET A 96 4.70 -0.55 16.51
N SER A 97 3.58 -0.69 15.78
CA SER A 97 2.65 -1.81 15.94
C SER A 97 3.05 -3.02 15.10
N ASN A 98 3.86 -2.81 14.07
CA ASN A 98 4.44 -3.83 13.20
C ASN A 98 5.77 -3.30 12.63
N TYR A 99 6.67 -4.21 12.25
CA TYR A 99 7.95 -3.84 11.64
C TYR A 99 8.40 -4.87 10.61
N GLY A 100 8.64 -4.37 9.41
CA GLY A 100 8.89 -5.15 8.21
C GLY A 100 9.70 -4.36 7.18
N VAL A 101 9.96 -4.96 6.03
CA VAL A 101 10.71 -4.31 4.95
C VAL A 101 10.02 -3.05 4.41
N TYR A 102 8.68 -3.07 4.29
CA TYR A 102 7.90 -1.88 3.92
C TYR A 102 7.98 -0.75 4.96
N PRO A 103 7.65 -0.97 6.25
CA PRO A 103 7.86 0.05 7.30
C PRO A 103 9.30 0.56 7.38
N TRP A 104 10.29 -0.34 7.25
CA TRP A 104 11.71 0.04 7.25
C TRP A 104 12.06 0.98 6.10
N LEU A 105 11.58 0.70 4.88
CA LEU A 105 11.87 1.57 3.74
C LEU A 105 11.15 2.92 3.88
N ARG A 106 9.91 2.94 4.38
CA ARG A 106 9.21 4.20 4.69
C ARG A 106 10.03 5.06 5.65
N HIS A 107 10.44 4.48 6.77
CA HIS A 107 11.28 5.19 7.75
C HIS A 107 12.59 5.74 7.14
N ASN A 108 13.22 5.00 6.22
CA ASN A 108 14.41 5.48 5.51
C ASN A 108 14.12 6.65 4.55
N VAL A 109 12.94 6.68 3.92
CA VAL A 109 12.49 7.84 3.15
C VAL A 109 12.27 9.03 4.10
N ASP A 110 11.65 8.79 5.25
CA ASP A 110 11.35 9.84 6.24
C ASP A 110 12.64 10.45 6.80
N LEU A 111 13.67 9.64 7.06
CA LEU A 111 15.00 10.11 7.45
C LEU A 111 15.66 10.99 6.38
N LYS A 112 15.49 10.67 5.09
CA LYS A 112 15.99 11.50 3.98
C LYS A 112 15.23 12.83 3.92
N LEU A 113 13.92 12.80 4.07
CA LEU A 113 13.09 14.00 4.10
C LEU A 113 13.42 14.89 5.30
N LYS A 114 13.59 14.30 6.50
CA LYS A 114 14.07 14.97 7.70
C LYS A 114 15.37 15.73 7.40
N ALA A 115 16.36 15.06 6.80
CA ALA A 115 17.63 15.69 6.44
C ALA A 115 17.49 16.84 5.42
N LEU A 116 16.48 16.81 4.55
CA LEU A 116 16.19 17.90 3.61
C LEU A 116 15.43 19.06 4.27
N LEU A 117 14.50 18.77 5.17
CA LEU A 117 13.68 19.73 5.90
C LEU A 117 14.46 20.48 6.99
N GLU A 118 15.46 19.83 7.61
CA GLU A 118 16.32 20.43 8.63
C GLU A 118 17.37 21.40 8.07
N LYS A 119 17.56 21.44 6.73
CA LYS A 119 18.46 22.42 6.11
C LYS A 119 17.91 23.84 6.30
N PRO A 120 18.77 24.82 6.68
CA PRO A 120 18.34 26.21 6.84
C PRO A 120 17.58 26.74 5.62
N ILE A 121 16.58 27.58 5.88
CA ILE A 121 15.80 28.24 4.84
C ILE A 121 16.70 29.23 4.10
N SER A 122 16.80 29.09 2.77
CA SER A 122 17.59 29.97 1.91
C SER A 122 16.68 30.75 0.97
N LYS A 123 16.40 32.02 1.26
CA LYS A 123 15.54 32.88 0.40
C LYS A 123 15.98 32.98 -1.06
N ARG A 124 17.28 32.75 -1.34
CA ARG A 124 17.85 32.77 -2.69
C ARG A 124 17.73 31.44 -3.43
N ARG A 125 17.76 30.31 -2.72
CA ARG A 125 17.83 28.96 -3.34
C ARG A 125 16.54 28.16 -3.20
N ASP A 126 15.81 28.34 -2.11
CA ASP A 126 14.56 27.64 -1.86
C ASP A 126 13.41 28.39 -2.55
N SER A 127 12.62 27.67 -3.35
CA SER A 127 11.35 28.20 -3.85
C SER A 127 10.39 28.49 -2.70
N GLU A 128 9.39 29.35 -2.91
CA GLU A 128 8.40 29.68 -1.87
C GLU A 128 7.77 28.42 -1.26
N ALA A 129 7.43 27.44 -2.08
CA ALA A 129 6.93 26.15 -1.63
C ALA A 129 7.87 25.40 -0.68
N VAL A 130 9.17 25.33 -1.02
CA VAL A 130 10.18 24.70 -0.15
C VAL A 130 10.31 25.46 1.17
N GLN A 131 10.25 26.79 1.13
CA GLN A 131 10.25 27.61 2.35
C GLN A 131 9.04 27.29 3.24
N LYS A 132 7.83 27.17 2.66
CA LYS A 132 6.61 26.77 3.38
C LYS A 132 6.74 25.39 4.05
N ALA A 133 7.31 24.42 3.34
CA ALA A 133 7.54 23.08 3.88
C ALA A 133 8.48 23.09 5.10
N LYS A 134 9.60 23.83 4.99
CA LYS A 134 10.56 23.99 6.10
C LYS A 134 9.97 24.77 7.29
N ILE A 135 9.18 25.81 7.04
CA ILE A 135 8.49 26.57 8.09
C ILE A 135 7.49 25.69 8.85
N LEU A 136 6.70 24.89 8.11
CA LEU A 136 5.74 23.95 8.71
C LEU A 136 6.47 22.92 9.59
N TYR A 137 7.55 22.32 9.09
CA TYR A 137 8.41 21.42 9.85
C TYR A 137 8.97 22.08 11.12
N ALA A 138 9.57 23.27 10.99
CA ALA A 138 10.15 24.00 12.12
C ALA A 138 9.11 24.38 13.19
N SER A 139 7.90 24.77 12.79
CA SER A 139 6.80 25.04 13.72
C SER A 139 6.42 23.81 14.54
N CYS A 140 6.41 22.64 13.89
CA CYS A 140 6.11 21.35 14.51
C CYS A 140 7.22 20.88 15.46
N MET A 141 8.49 21.12 15.12
CA MET A 141 9.62 20.75 15.96
C MET A 141 9.74 21.55 17.26
N ASN A 142 9.03 22.68 17.39
CA ASN A 142 9.12 23.55 18.56
C ASN A 142 8.24 23.06 19.72
N GLU A 143 8.66 21.96 20.37
CA GLU A 143 7.95 21.36 21.50
C GLU A 143 7.70 22.36 22.63
N ASN A 144 8.66 23.25 22.93
CA ASN A 144 8.51 24.26 23.97
C ASN A 144 7.29 25.17 23.75
N LYS A 145 6.99 25.55 22.50
CA LYS A 145 5.80 26.35 22.20
C LYS A 145 4.52 25.51 22.28
N ILE A 146 4.56 24.26 21.82
CA ILE A 146 3.43 23.33 21.89
C ILE A 146 3.05 23.06 23.35
N GLU A 147 4.03 22.79 24.22
CA GLU A 147 3.82 22.57 25.65
C GLU A 147 3.26 23.80 26.36
N LYS A 148 3.74 25.01 26.01
CA LYS A 148 3.21 26.27 26.58
C LYS A 148 1.78 26.58 26.12
N ALA A 149 1.45 26.23 24.88
CA ALA A 149 0.11 26.39 24.32
C ALA A 149 -0.87 25.35 24.91
N ASP A 150 -0.40 24.13 25.12
CA ASP A 150 -1.15 23.02 25.72
C ASP A 150 -2.52 22.84 25.04
N MET A 151 -3.62 22.85 25.78
CA MET A 151 -4.97 22.70 25.24
C MET A 151 -5.60 24.01 24.78
N LYS A 152 -4.98 25.17 25.04
CA LYS A 152 -5.60 26.49 24.82
C LYS A 152 -6.10 26.69 23.39
N PRO A 153 -5.35 26.30 22.32
CA PRO A 153 -5.84 26.46 20.96
C PRO A 153 -7.10 25.63 20.67
N LEU A 154 -7.18 24.41 21.18
CA LEU A 154 -8.38 23.57 21.05
C LEU A 154 -9.55 24.15 21.85
N LEU A 155 -9.33 24.58 23.10
CA LEU A 155 -10.37 25.21 23.90
C LEU A 155 -10.94 26.48 23.25
N SER A 156 -10.11 27.23 22.51
CA SER A 156 -10.58 28.38 21.72
C SER A 156 -11.64 27.97 20.69
N ILE A 157 -11.43 26.86 19.97
CA ILE A 157 -12.42 26.30 19.05
C ILE A 157 -13.67 25.85 19.81
N LEU A 158 -13.49 25.13 20.92
CA LEU A 158 -14.59 24.57 21.71
C LEU A 158 -15.45 25.63 22.41
N ARG A 159 -15.02 26.90 22.49
CA ARG A 159 -15.87 28.00 22.99
C ARG A 159 -16.89 28.49 21.97
N HIS A 160 -16.71 28.18 20.69
CA HIS A 160 -17.51 28.74 19.61
C HIS A 160 -18.50 27.72 19.04
N SER A 161 -19.65 28.21 18.59
CA SER A 161 -20.58 27.40 17.80
C SER A 161 -19.91 26.98 16.48
N PRO A 162 -20.10 25.75 15.99
CA PRO A 162 -20.98 24.69 16.52
C PRO A 162 -20.31 23.71 17.49
N PHE A 163 -19.07 23.97 17.95
CA PHE A 163 -18.24 23.00 18.68
C PHE A 163 -18.21 23.15 20.20
N ARG A 164 -19.15 23.90 20.78
CA ARG A 164 -19.37 23.90 22.22
C ARG A 164 -19.64 22.49 22.70
N TRP A 165 -18.76 21.95 23.53
CA TRP A 165 -18.82 20.55 23.95
C TRP A 165 -19.72 20.41 25.19
N PRO A 166 -20.89 19.75 25.12
CA PRO A 166 -21.79 19.68 26.27
C PRO A 166 -21.15 19.12 27.55
N VAL A 167 -20.20 18.19 27.42
CA VAL A 167 -19.53 17.56 28.57
C VAL A 167 -18.68 18.54 29.41
N LEU A 168 -18.22 19.65 28.82
CA LEU A 168 -17.37 20.65 29.49
C LEU A 168 -18.16 21.69 30.28
N GLU A 169 -19.47 21.83 30.04
CA GLU A 169 -20.35 22.83 30.68
C GLU A 169 -19.76 24.25 30.73
N SER A 170 -19.82 24.89 31.90
CA SER A 170 -19.30 26.24 32.17
C SER A 170 -17.80 26.28 32.44
N ASN A 171 -17.10 25.12 32.48
CA ASN A 171 -15.69 25.07 32.87
C ASN A 171 -14.77 25.76 31.86
N ILE A 172 -15.24 25.97 30.63
CA ILE A 172 -14.53 26.72 29.58
C ILE A 172 -15.01 28.17 29.43
N GLY A 173 -15.86 28.65 30.35
CA GLY A 173 -16.41 30.00 30.41
C GLY A 173 -17.86 30.10 29.87
N PRO A 174 -18.56 31.23 30.12
CA PRO A 174 -19.95 31.43 29.71
C PRO A 174 -20.14 31.35 28.19
N GLU A 175 -19.13 31.76 27.43
CA GLU A 175 -19.13 31.67 25.97
C GLU A 175 -19.14 30.22 25.47
N GLY A 176 -18.60 29.27 26.24
CA GLY A 176 -18.57 27.85 25.90
C GLY A 176 -19.84 27.07 26.25
N LEU A 177 -20.84 27.73 26.84
CA LEU A 177 -22.10 27.07 27.21
C LEU A 177 -22.85 26.54 25.99
N TRP A 178 -22.98 25.21 25.94
CA TRP A 178 -23.79 24.52 24.94
C TRP A 178 -25.28 24.77 25.18
N SER A 179 -26.05 24.86 24.10
CA SER A 179 -27.50 25.06 24.15
C SER A 179 -28.19 24.17 23.13
N GLU A 180 -29.09 23.34 23.63
CA GLU A 180 -29.88 22.43 22.80
C GLU A 180 -30.71 23.15 21.73
N ARG A 181 -31.25 24.33 22.07
CA ARG A 181 -32.05 25.15 21.15
C ARG A 181 -31.23 25.73 19.99
N ARG A 182 -29.93 25.98 20.22
CA ARG A 182 -29.01 26.56 19.20
C ARG A 182 -28.24 25.49 18.43
N PHE A 183 -28.33 24.23 18.84
CA PHE A 183 -27.62 23.14 18.18
C PHE A 183 -28.21 22.85 16.80
N SER A 184 -27.35 22.86 15.77
CA SER A 184 -27.69 22.48 14.41
C SER A 184 -26.75 21.38 13.94
N LEU A 185 -27.30 20.18 13.71
CA LEU A 185 -26.57 19.03 13.18
C LEU A 185 -25.95 19.35 11.81
N VAL A 186 -26.74 19.93 10.90
CA VAL A 186 -26.29 20.32 9.55
C VAL A 186 -25.12 21.31 9.62
N GLN A 187 -25.21 22.33 10.47
CA GLN A 187 -24.12 23.30 10.62
C GLN A 187 -22.85 22.63 11.17
N ALA A 188 -22.98 21.77 12.18
CA ALA A 188 -21.84 21.07 12.77
C ALA A 188 -21.14 20.15 11.76
N LEU A 189 -21.91 19.32 11.03
CA LEU A 189 -21.38 18.43 10.00
C LEU A 189 -20.74 19.21 8.85
N ALA A 190 -21.39 20.25 8.35
CA ALA A 190 -20.84 21.08 7.28
C ALA A 190 -19.54 21.76 7.70
N THR A 191 -19.47 22.23 8.95
CA THR A 191 -18.25 22.85 9.50
C THR A 191 -17.12 21.82 9.62
N LEU A 192 -17.40 20.62 10.16
CA LEU A 192 -16.42 19.54 10.27
C LEU A 192 -15.80 19.18 8.92
N ARG A 193 -16.64 18.95 7.90
CA ARG A 193 -16.18 18.57 6.56
C ARG A 193 -15.54 19.73 5.80
N GLY A 194 -16.16 20.91 5.82
CA GLY A 194 -15.76 22.07 5.00
C GLY A 194 -14.64 22.94 5.58
N GLN A 195 -14.36 22.84 6.88
CA GLN A 195 -13.27 23.61 7.52
C GLN A 195 -12.18 22.73 8.12
N TYR A 196 -12.49 21.52 8.59
CA TYR A 196 -11.53 20.68 9.31
C TYR A 196 -11.18 19.38 8.58
N SER A 197 -11.81 19.10 7.44
CA SER A 197 -11.66 17.85 6.68
C SER A 197 -12.00 16.60 7.52
N ASN A 198 -12.86 16.77 8.52
CA ASN A 198 -13.36 15.69 9.36
C ASN A 198 -14.68 15.18 8.78
N SER A 199 -14.72 13.94 8.29
CA SER A 199 -15.96 13.27 7.90
C SER A 199 -16.57 12.57 9.12
N VAL A 200 -17.81 12.93 9.47
CA VAL A 200 -18.53 12.32 10.61
C VAL A 200 -19.93 11.96 10.16
N PHE A 201 -20.32 10.70 10.34
CA PHE A 201 -21.52 10.06 9.75
C PHE A 201 -21.52 9.99 8.21
N ILE A 202 -21.22 11.11 7.55
CA ILE A 202 -21.25 11.32 6.10
C ILE A 202 -19.83 11.66 5.64
N ARG A 203 -19.31 10.87 4.71
CA ARG A 203 -18.13 11.23 3.93
C ARG A 203 -18.59 11.78 2.58
N LEU A 204 -18.45 13.10 2.42
CA LEU A 204 -18.69 13.81 1.16
C LEU A 204 -17.34 14.07 0.48
N TYR A 205 -17.20 13.73 -0.79
CA TYR A 205 -15.98 14.02 -1.54
C TYR A 205 -16.23 14.08 -3.05
N VAL A 206 -15.28 14.65 -3.79
CA VAL A 206 -15.29 14.65 -5.25
C VAL A 206 -14.33 13.59 -5.79
N ALA A 207 -14.79 12.78 -6.74
CA ALA A 207 -13.98 11.77 -7.42
C ALA A 207 -14.54 11.50 -8.82
N ALA A 208 -13.78 10.76 -9.65
CA ALA A 208 -14.25 10.37 -10.98
C ALA A 208 -15.59 9.60 -10.90
N ASP A 209 -16.54 9.91 -11.78
CA ASP A 209 -17.78 9.13 -11.93
C ASP A 209 -17.40 7.72 -12.40
N ASP A 210 -17.87 6.70 -11.69
CA ASP A 210 -17.44 5.32 -11.97
C ASP A 210 -17.90 4.87 -13.36
N LYS A 211 -19.04 5.36 -13.90
CA LYS A 211 -19.51 5.03 -15.27
C LYS A 211 -19.11 6.06 -16.32
N ILE A 212 -18.72 7.27 -15.92
CA ILE A 212 -18.29 8.34 -16.83
C ILE A 212 -16.94 8.86 -16.33
N SER A 213 -15.92 8.03 -16.50
CA SER A 213 -14.61 8.21 -15.86
C SER A 213 -13.80 9.42 -16.33
N ASN A 214 -14.29 10.16 -17.34
CA ASN A 214 -13.74 11.45 -17.77
C ASN A 214 -14.26 12.63 -16.94
N GLN A 215 -15.26 12.44 -16.08
CA GLN A 215 -15.90 13.50 -15.31
C GLN A 215 -15.75 13.27 -13.81
N TYR A 216 -15.69 14.36 -13.05
CA TYR A 216 -15.79 14.33 -11.60
C TYR A 216 -17.25 14.50 -11.15
N ILE A 217 -17.60 13.80 -10.06
CA ILE A 217 -18.92 13.83 -9.43
C ILE A 217 -18.81 13.85 -7.91
N LEU A 218 -19.80 14.42 -7.24
CA LEU A 218 -19.94 14.34 -5.79
C LEU A 218 -20.30 12.90 -5.38
N LYS A 219 -19.61 12.37 -4.38
CA LYS A 219 -19.89 11.05 -3.79
C LYS A 219 -20.19 11.20 -2.30
N LEU A 220 -21.19 10.44 -1.84
CA LEU A 220 -21.60 10.33 -0.45
C LEU A 220 -21.40 8.89 0.02
N ASP A 221 -20.70 8.72 1.13
CA ASP A 221 -20.37 7.40 1.70
C ASP A 221 -20.46 7.41 3.24
N GLN A 222 -20.45 6.23 3.86
CA GLN A 222 -20.32 6.10 5.31
C GLN A 222 -18.96 6.64 5.77
N ALA A 223 -18.96 7.42 6.85
CA ALA A 223 -17.71 7.85 7.49
C ALA A 223 -17.09 6.73 8.34
N SER A 224 -15.81 6.86 8.68
CA SER A 224 -15.13 5.96 9.62
C SER A 224 -15.54 6.21 11.08
N LEU A 225 -15.40 5.18 11.90
CA LEU A 225 -15.60 5.23 13.35
C LEU A 225 -14.29 5.63 14.08
N SER A 226 -14.30 5.64 15.41
CA SER A 226 -13.13 5.86 16.26
C SER A 226 -12.21 4.64 16.37
N LEU A 227 -12.76 3.45 16.58
CA LEU A 227 -12.01 2.20 16.40
C LEU A 227 -11.93 1.86 14.92
N ALA A 228 -10.83 1.24 14.51
CA ALA A 228 -10.58 0.91 13.10
C ALA A 228 -11.54 -0.17 12.58
N SER A 229 -11.81 -1.20 13.38
CA SER A 229 -12.68 -2.32 13.01
C SER A 229 -14.12 -2.09 13.50
N ARG A 230 -15.08 -2.38 12.62
CA ARG A 230 -16.50 -2.47 12.94
C ARG A 230 -16.77 -3.62 13.91
N GLU A 231 -16.08 -4.74 13.72
CA GLU A 231 -16.24 -5.97 14.48
C GLU A 231 -15.85 -5.77 15.94
N ASP A 232 -14.87 -4.92 16.25
CA ASP A 232 -14.52 -4.58 17.64
C ASP A 232 -15.62 -3.79 18.37
N TYR A 233 -16.64 -3.25 17.68
CA TYR A 233 -17.84 -2.71 18.33
C TYR A 233 -18.91 -3.78 18.60
N LEU A 234 -18.96 -4.84 17.79
CA LEU A 234 -20.11 -5.75 17.70
C LEU A 234 -19.84 -7.12 18.30
N GLU A 235 -18.60 -7.60 18.25
CA GLU A 235 -18.23 -8.92 18.75
C GLU A 235 -18.19 -8.95 20.28
N ASN A 236 -18.50 -10.11 20.84
CA ASN A 236 -18.52 -10.34 22.29
C ASN A 236 -17.23 -11.01 22.81
N THR A 237 -16.16 -11.01 21.99
CA THR A 237 -14.84 -11.55 22.34
C THR A 237 -14.20 -10.75 23.48
N THR A 238 -13.24 -11.35 24.18
CA THR A 238 -12.50 -10.71 25.28
C THR A 238 -11.77 -9.46 24.77
N GLU A 239 -11.14 -9.57 23.60
CA GLU A 239 -10.39 -8.48 22.95
C GLU A 239 -11.32 -7.33 22.57
N ALA A 240 -12.43 -7.60 21.87
CA ALA A 240 -13.35 -6.56 21.45
C ALA A 240 -13.98 -5.81 22.64
N LYS A 241 -14.28 -6.51 23.75
CA LYS A 241 -14.71 -5.87 25.01
C LYS A 241 -13.63 -4.96 25.58
N SER A 242 -12.41 -5.48 25.71
CA SER A 242 -11.26 -4.72 26.22
C SER A 242 -11.03 -3.44 25.40
N TYR A 243 -11.17 -3.51 24.08
CA TYR A 243 -10.98 -2.35 23.20
C TYR A 243 -12.08 -1.30 23.39
N ARG A 244 -13.34 -1.72 23.54
CA ARG A 244 -14.46 -0.80 23.85
C ARG A 244 -14.30 -0.15 25.22
N ASP A 245 -13.86 -0.90 26.21
CA ASP A 245 -13.64 -0.40 27.57
C ASP A 245 -12.48 0.61 27.61
N ALA A 246 -11.36 0.27 26.97
CA ALA A 246 -10.21 1.17 26.82
C ALA A 246 -10.57 2.44 26.03
N PHE A 247 -11.39 2.31 24.99
CA PHE A 247 -11.88 3.43 24.20
C PHE A 247 -12.81 4.35 25.00
N LEU A 248 -13.74 3.79 25.78
CA LEU A 248 -14.57 4.56 26.71
C LEU A 248 -13.70 5.33 27.70
N GLN A 249 -12.76 4.65 28.34
CA GLN A 249 -11.88 5.27 29.32
C GLN A 249 -11.04 6.39 28.68
N PHE A 250 -10.56 6.18 27.45
CA PHE A 250 -9.85 7.21 26.69
C PHE A 250 -10.69 8.45 26.41
N MET A 251 -11.96 8.29 26.02
CA MET A 251 -12.90 9.39 25.86
C MET A 251 -13.11 10.17 27.16
N VAL A 252 -13.34 9.46 28.26
CA VAL A 252 -13.57 10.05 29.59
C VAL A 252 -12.37 10.87 30.03
N ASP A 253 -11.17 10.28 29.99
CA ASP A 253 -9.97 10.95 30.47
C ASP A 253 -9.59 12.14 29.60
N THR A 254 -9.83 12.06 28.30
CA THR A 254 -9.64 13.21 27.40
C THR A 254 -10.58 14.36 27.76
N ALA A 255 -11.85 14.07 28.03
CA ALA A 255 -12.81 15.08 28.45
C ALA A 255 -12.40 15.71 29.81
N VAL A 256 -11.94 14.89 30.77
CA VAL A 256 -11.45 15.35 32.07
C VAL A 256 -10.19 16.21 31.93
N LEU A 257 -9.23 15.82 31.08
CA LEU A 257 -8.04 16.62 30.78
C LEU A 257 -8.38 17.99 30.17
N LEU A 258 -9.52 18.09 29.48
CA LEU A 258 -10.05 19.34 28.93
C LEU A 258 -10.95 20.11 29.92
N GLY A 259 -11.11 19.60 31.14
CA GLY A 259 -11.81 20.25 32.24
C GLY A 259 -13.22 19.73 32.53
N ALA A 260 -13.64 18.58 32.00
CA ALA A 260 -14.93 17.98 32.36
C ALA A 260 -14.95 17.46 33.81
N ASN A 261 -16.14 17.44 34.42
CA ASN A 261 -16.36 16.64 35.64
C ASN A 261 -16.30 15.14 35.31
N ALA A 262 -15.58 14.35 36.10
CA ALA A 262 -15.34 12.93 35.84
C ALA A 262 -16.61 12.08 35.73
N SER A 263 -17.52 12.18 36.71
CA SER A 263 -18.77 11.39 36.71
C SER A 263 -19.69 11.76 35.54
N ARG A 264 -19.70 13.03 35.14
CA ARG A 264 -20.43 13.45 33.93
C ARG A 264 -19.75 12.93 32.66
N ALA A 265 -18.43 13.07 32.56
CA ALA A 265 -17.67 12.58 31.42
C ALA A 265 -17.94 11.09 31.20
N GLU A 266 -17.96 10.30 32.27
CA GLU A 266 -18.30 8.88 32.22
C GLU A 266 -19.72 8.63 31.66
N SER A 267 -20.74 9.31 32.19
CA SER A 267 -22.13 9.15 31.74
C SER A 267 -22.35 9.59 30.28
N ASP A 268 -21.79 10.74 29.91
CA ASP A 268 -21.91 11.29 28.57
C ASP A 268 -21.14 10.44 27.55
N MET A 269 -19.90 10.02 27.85
CA MET A 269 -19.10 9.21 26.94
C MET A 269 -19.61 7.77 26.81
N LYS A 270 -20.24 7.21 27.85
CA LYS A 270 -21.03 5.95 27.72
C LYS A 270 -22.17 6.10 26.71
N SER A 271 -22.81 7.27 26.65
CA SER A 271 -23.86 7.54 25.67
C SER A 271 -23.29 7.72 24.26
N VAL A 272 -22.12 8.36 24.13
CA VAL A 272 -21.38 8.49 22.87
C VAL A 272 -20.96 7.13 22.33
N LEU A 273 -20.39 6.25 23.16
CA LEU A 273 -20.01 4.89 22.77
C LEU A 273 -21.24 4.10 22.27
N ARG A 274 -22.36 4.15 23.01
CA ARG A 274 -23.60 3.47 22.60
C ARG A 274 -24.12 3.96 21.25
N LEU A 275 -24.02 5.26 20.96
CA LEU A 275 -24.37 5.80 19.65
C LEU A 275 -23.45 5.23 18.56
N GLU A 276 -22.13 5.21 18.80
CA GLU A 276 -21.18 4.69 17.82
C GLU A 276 -21.36 3.18 17.55
N VAL A 277 -21.74 2.39 18.57
CA VAL A 277 -22.15 0.98 18.42
C VAL A 277 -23.37 0.85 17.50
N LYS A 278 -24.44 1.64 17.72
CA LYS A 278 -25.62 1.64 16.83
C LYS A 278 -25.27 1.96 15.38
N ILE A 279 -24.28 2.84 15.17
CA ILE A 279 -23.80 3.20 13.82
C ILE A 279 -23.00 2.04 13.23
N ALA A 280 -22.14 1.40 14.03
CA ALA A 280 -21.40 0.21 13.60
C ALA A 280 -22.35 -0.91 13.12
N GLU A 281 -23.49 -1.12 13.80
CA GLU A 281 -24.50 -2.11 13.40
C GLU A 281 -24.99 -1.92 11.96
N ILE A 282 -25.24 -0.67 11.55
CA ILE A 282 -25.81 -0.33 10.24
C ILE A 282 -24.77 -0.10 9.13
N MET A 283 -23.47 -0.01 9.47
CA MET A 283 -22.41 0.16 8.48
C MET A 283 -22.34 -1.03 7.53
N VAL A 284 -22.20 -0.75 6.23
CA VAL A 284 -21.97 -1.81 5.24
C VAL A 284 -20.54 -2.35 5.43
N PRO A 285 -20.37 -3.66 5.69
CA PRO A 285 -19.04 -4.27 5.81
C PRO A 285 -18.25 -4.16 4.50
N TYR A 286 -16.92 -4.06 4.58
CA TYR A 286 -16.04 -3.92 3.42
C TYR A 286 -16.27 -4.98 2.34
N GLU A 287 -16.45 -6.24 2.73
CA GLU A 287 -16.65 -7.39 1.83
C GLU A 287 -17.93 -7.30 0.97
N ASN A 288 -18.86 -6.42 1.34
CA ASN A 288 -20.14 -6.22 0.65
C ASN A 288 -20.18 -4.90 -0.16
N ARG A 289 -19.05 -4.20 -0.28
CA ARG A 289 -18.96 -2.87 -0.92
C ARG A 289 -18.39 -2.96 -2.33
N THR A 290 -19.04 -3.69 -3.23
CA THR A 290 -18.62 -3.80 -4.66
C THR A 290 -18.93 -2.53 -5.45
N SER A 291 -18.17 -2.24 -6.52
CA SER A 291 -18.38 -1.02 -7.31
C SER A 291 -19.80 -0.86 -7.87
N GLU A 292 -20.46 -1.93 -8.29
CA GLU A 292 -21.84 -1.89 -8.82
C GLU A 292 -22.84 -1.55 -7.73
N VAL A 293 -22.75 -2.20 -6.56
CA VAL A 293 -23.65 -1.95 -5.43
C VAL A 293 -23.47 -0.52 -4.89
N MET A 294 -22.25 0.02 -4.98
CA MET A 294 -21.94 1.37 -4.55
C MET A 294 -22.28 2.45 -5.59
N TYR A 295 -22.76 2.09 -6.79
CA TYR A 295 -23.13 3.05 -7.83
C TYR A 295 -24.63 3.34 -7.81
N ASN A 296 -25.06 4.28 -6.95
CA ASN A 296 -26.45 4.76 -6.93
C ASN A 296 -26.45 6.25 -7.26
N LYS A 297 -26.47 6.56 -8.56
CA LYS A 297 -26.52 7.94 -9.07
C LYS A 297 -27.95 8.46 -9.00
N MET A 298 -28.12 9.62 -8.38
CA MET A 298 -29.39 10.33 -8.24
C MET A 298 -29.11 11.82 -8.14
N ASN A 299 -30.12 12.67 -8.32
CA ASN A 299 -29.98 14.10 -8.02
C ASN A 299 -30.26 14.42 -6.54
N ILE A 300 -29.87 15.61 -6.08
CA ILE A 300 -30.08 16.03 -4.69
C ILE A 300 -31.57 16.05 -4.31
N SER A 301 -32.47 16.36 -5.25
CA SER A 301 -33.92 16.33 -5.03
C SER A 301 -34.42 14.92 -4.70
N GLU A 302 -34.00 13.91 -5.48
CA GLU A 302 -34.29 12.49 -5.24
C GLU A 302 -33.72 12.00 -3.91
N LEU A 303 -32.48 12.38 -3.59
CA LEU A 303 -31.86 12.07 -2.29
C LEU A 303 -32.65 12.69 -1.12
N SER A 304 -33.11 13.93 -1.28
CA SER A 304 -33.92 14.62 -0.28
C SER A 304 -35.31 14.00 -0.13
N ALA A 305 -35.91 13.51 -1.22
CA ALA A 305 -37.16 12.75 -1.16
C ALA A 305 -36.97 11.38 -0.47
N MET A 306 -35.82 10.73 -0.68
CA MET A 306 -35.49 9.45 -0.04
C MET A 306 -35.22 9.60 1.46
N ILE A 307 -34.62 10.71 1.88
CA ILE A 307 -34.23 10.99 3.27
C ILE A 307 -34.59 12.44 3.60
N PRO A 308 -35.88 12.73 3.87
CA PRO A 308 -36.37 14.08 4.10
C PRO A 308 -35.94 14.68 5.45
N GLN A 309 -35.43 13.87 6.38
CA GLN A 309 -35.00 14.30 7.71
C GLN A 309 -33.74 15.17 7.69
N PHE A 310 -33.03 15.23 6.56
CA PHE A 310 -31.76 15.95 6.44
C PHE A 310 -31.74 16.90 5.25
N ASP A 311 -31.32 18.14 5.51
CA ASP A 311 -31.14 19.16 4.47
C ASP A 311 -29.85 18.91 3.67
N TRP A 312 -29.92 18.00 2.69
CA TRP A 312 -28.79 17.62 1.85
C TRP A 312 -28.24 18.77 1.01
N LEU A 313 -29.13 19.57 0.41
CA LEU A 313 -28.74 20.71 -0.41
C LEU A 313 -28.05 21.77 0.46
N GLY A 314 -28.62 22.12 1.61
CA GLY A 314 -28.02 23.07 2.53
C GLY A 314 -26.72 22.56 3.13
N TYR A 315 -26.60 21.26 3.43
CA TYR A 315 -25.34 20.64 3.85
C TYR A 315 -24.25 20.80 2.79
N ILE A 316 -24.49 20.39 1.54
CA ILE A 316 -23.51 20.47 0.45
C ILE A 316 -23.11 21.92 0.18
N LYS A 317 -24.08 22.84 0.10
CA LYS A 317 -23.81 24.27 -0.10
C LYS A 317 -22.96 24.88 1.02
N LYS A 318 -23.15 24.45 2.27
CA LYS A 318 -22.37 24.95 3.42
C LYS A 318 -20.97 24.36 3.50
N VAL A 319 -20.75 23.15 2.96
CA VAL A 319 -19.43 22.52 2.93
C VAL A 319 -18.52 23.22 1.91
N ILE A 320 -19.06 23.61 0.76
CA ILE A 320 -18.31 24.18 -0.36
C ILE A 320 -18.04 25.67 -0.10
N ASP A 321 -16.77 26.05 -0.17
CA ASP A 321 -16.37 27.45 -0.08
C ASP A 321 -16.50 28.13 -1.45
N THR A 322 -17.67 28.72 -1.72
CA THR A 322 -17.97 29.37 -3.02
C THR A 322 -17.14 30.62 -3.30
N LYS A 323 -16.38 31.13 -2.31
CA LYS A 323 -15.38 32.17 -2.56
C LYS A 323 -14.14 31.60 -3.25
N LEU A 324 -13.78 30.35 -2.94
CA LEU A 324 -12.68 29.64 -3.60
C LEU A 324 -13.12 29.05 -4.94
N TYR A 325 -14.38 28.60 -5.03
CA TYR A 325 -14.94 27.98 -6.24
C TYR A 325 -16.27 28.64 -6.66
N PRO A 326 -16.23 29.87 -7.22
CA PRO A 326 -17.43 30.61 -7.62
C PRO A 326 -18.30 29.87 -8.64
N GLU A 327 -17.71 29.04 -9.49
CA GLU A 327 -18.38 28.17 -10.46
C GLU A 327 -19.30 27.11 -9.83
N LEU A 328 -19.12 26.82 -8.53
CA LEU A 328 -19.93 25.86 -7.79
C LEU A 328 -21.10 26.50 -7.03
N LYS A 329 -21.30 27.81 -7.14
CA LYS A 329 -22.38 28.54 -6.45
C LYS A 329 -23.78 28.08 -6.87
N ASP A 330 -23.91 27.57 -8.10
CA ASP A 330 -25.18 27.22 -8.72
C ASP A 330 -25.59 25.75 -8.47
N ILE A 331 -24.89 25.04 -7.58
CA ILE A 331 -25.30 23.70 -7.13
C ILE A 331 -26.74 23.78 -6.60
N GLY A 332 -27.63 23.04 -7.24
CA GLY A 332 -29.07 23.07 -6.99
C GLY A 332 -29.66 21.68 -6.76
N PRO A 333 -30.99 21.58 -6.62
CA PRO A 333 -31.68 20.30 -6.44
C PRO A 333 -31.42 19.28 -7.57
N SER A 334 -31.11 19.74 -8.78
CA SER A 334 -30.80 18.90 -9.95
C SER A 334 -29.35 18.39 -9.98
N GLU A 335 -28.49 18.78 -9.04
CA GLU A 335 -27.10 18.32 -8.98
C GLU A 335 -27.04 16.80 -8.80
N ASN A 336 -26.28 16.13 -9.65
CA ASN A 336 -26.10 14.68 -9.56
C ASN A 336 -25.06 14.31 -8.49
N VAL A 337 -25.38 13.28 -7.72
CA VAL A 337 -24.55 12.70 -6.67
C VAL A 337 -24.55 11.18 -6.79
N ILE A 338 -23.44 10.53 -6.45
CA ILE A 338 -23.39 9.07 -6.25
C ILE A 338 -23.51 8.79 -4.75
N VAL A 339 -24.61 8.16 -4.36
CA VAL A 339 -24.82 7.71 -2.98
C VAL A 339 -24.33 6.26 -2.87
N ARG A 340 -23.17 6.06 -2.24
CA ARG A 340 -22.54 4.74 -2.18
C ARG A 340 -23.31 3.76 -1.29
N VAL A 341 -23.91 4.27 -0.21
CA VAL A 341 -24.58 3.45 0.81
C VAL A 341 -25.95 4.02 1.19
N PRO A 342 -26.94 3.96 0.27
CA PRO A 342 -28.25 4.61 0.47
C PRO A 342 -28.99 4.05 1.70
N GLN A 343 -28.93 2.73 1.94
CA GLN A 343 -29.59 2.12 3.09
C GLN A 343 -28.96 2.55 4.43
N TYR A 344 -27.63 2.62 4.50
CA TYR A 344 -26.93 3.17 5.68
C TYR A 344 -27.42 4.57 6.00
N PHE A 345 -27.59 5.45 5.02
CA PHE A 345 -28.08 6.81 5.29
C PHE A 345 -29.53 6.81 5.80
N LYS A 346 -30.42 5.99 5.23
CA LYS A 346 -31.80 5.86 5.75
C LYS A 346 -31.81 5.45 7.22
N ASP A 347 -31.04 4.43 7.57
CA ASP A 347 -30.97 3.91 8.94
C ASP A 347 -30.27 4.88 9.89
N LEU A 348 -29.20 5.52 9.43
CA LEU A 348 -28.46 6.53 10.18
C LEU A 348 -29.38 7.67 10.58
N PHE A 349 -30.10 8.29 9.66
CA PHE A 349 -30.93 9.45 10.00
C PHE A 349 -32.11 9.09 10.90
N ARG A 350 -32.62 7.86 10.83
CA ARG A 350 -33.57 7.33 11.83
C ARG A 350 -32.93 7.20 13.22
N ILE A 351 -31.67 6.73 13.32
CA ILE A 351 -30.93 6.69 14.60
C ILE A 351 -30.73 8.10 15.14
N LEU A 352 -30.28 9.03 14.29
CA LEU A 352 -29.96 10.40 14.70
C LEU A 352 -31.20 11.17 15.17
N GLU A 353 -32.35 10.99 14.52
CA GLU A 353 -33.61 11.63 14.91
C GLU A 353 -34.10 11.18 16.30
N ASN A 354 -33.88 9.91 16.64
CA ASN A 354 -34.28 9.32 17.92
C ASN A 354 -33.23 9.48 19.04
N GLU A 355 -32.06 10.05 18.75
CA GLU A 355 -31.00 10.23 19.73
C GLU A 355 -31.03 11.62 20.37
N ARG A 356 -30.61 11.72 21.63
CA ARG A 356 -30.61 13.01 22.33
C ARG A 356 -29.65 13.99 21.66
N LYS A 357 -30.09 15.22 21.42
CA LYS A 357 -29.24 16.30 20.83
C LYS A 357 -27.93 16.50 21.59
N LYS A 358 -27.94 16.35 22.92
CA LYS A 358 -26.72 16.38 23.75
C LYS A 358 -25.74 15.27 23.39
N THR A 359 -26.21 14.03 23.21
CA THR A 359 -25.37 12.89 22.79
C THR A 359 -24.79 13.14 21.39
N LEU A 360 -25.62 13.64 20.45
CA LEU A 360 -25.16 13.98 19.10
C LEU A 360 -24.07 15.06 19.12
N ALA A 361 -24.29 16.16 19.86
CA ALA A 361 -23.30 17.21 20.00
C ALA A 361 -22.00 16.70 20.64
N ASN A 362 -22.10 15.87 21.69
CA ASN A 362 -20.94 15.25 22.32
C ASN A 362 -20.15 14.36 21.34
N TYR A 363 -20.82 13.56 20.52
CA TYR A 363 -20.16 12.71 19.52
C TYR A 363 -19.48 13.53 18.43
N LEU A 364 -20.15 14.54 17.86
CA LEU A 364 -19.56 15.39 16.80
C LEU A 364 -18.31 16.12 17.29
N VAL A 365 -18.36 16.66 18.52
CA VAL A 365 -17.21 17.35 19.11
C VAL A 365 -16.12 16.35 19.53
N TRP A 366 -16.48 15.16 20.04
CA TRP A 366 -15.52 14.09 20.28
C TRP A 366 -14.71 13.75 19.02
N ARG A 367 -15.37 13.58 17.87
CA ARG A 367 -14.67 13.29 16.59
C ARG A 367 -13.71 14.41 16.17
N MET A 368 -14.01 15.67 16.50
CA MET A 368 -13.10 16.80 16.33
C MET A 368 -11.93 16.75 17.32
N VAL A 369 -12.20 16.56 18.61
CA VAL A 369 -11.18 16.48 19.66
C VAL A 369 -10.22 15.34 19.37
N TYR A 370 -10.75 14.13 19.15
CA TYR A 370 -10.00 12.92 18.81
C TYR A 370 -8.98 13.17 17.69
N SER A 371 -9.41 13.81 16.60
CA SER A 371 -8.51 14.04 15.46
C SER A 371 -7.38 15.03 15.78
N ARG A 372 -7.52 15.89 16.79
CA ARG A 372 -6.56 16.97 17.11
C ARG A 372 -5.63 16.66 18.29
N LEU A 373 -5.81 15.54 19.00
CA LEU A 373 -5.03 15.21 20.21
C LEU A 373 -3.51 15.18 19.96
N PHE A 374 -3.08 14.68 18.81
CA PHE A 374 -1.66 14.62 18.42
C PHE A 374 -1.02 15.99 18.17
N ASN A 375 -1.82 17.06 18.12
CA ASN A 375 -1.33 18.42 17.88
C ASN A 375 -1.31 19.28 19.15
N LEU A 376 -1.55 18.67 20.31
CA LEU A 376 -1.51 19.31 21.63
C LEU A 376 -0.23 18.89 22.39
N SER A 377 -0.11 19.37 23.62
CA SER A 377 0.96 19.00 24.55
C SER A 377 1.05 17.49 24.78
N ARG A 378 2.23 17.07 25.26
CA ARG A 378 2.60 15.68 25.43
C ARG A 378 1.66 14.89 26.34
N ARG A 379 1.01 15.52 27.33
CA ARG A 379 0.04 14.83 28.22
C ARG A 379 -1.15 14.24 27.47
N PHE A 380 -1.62 14.88 26.40
CA PHE A 380 -2.70 14.33 25.55
C PHE A 380 -2.21 13.16 24.71
N GLN A 381 -0.98 13.26 24.20
CA GLN A 381 -0.35 12.19 23.44
C GLN A 381 -0.09 10.95 24.32
N TYR A 382 0.37 11.15 25.56
CA TYR A 382 0.51 10.05 26.52
C TYR A 382 -0.83 9.40 26.85
N ARG A 383 -1.91 10.18 26.96
CA ARG A 383 -3.24 9.60 27.16
C ARG A 383 -3.67 8.75 25.97
N TRP A 384 -3.36 9.18 24.74
CA TRP A 384 -3.56 8.35 23.55
C TRP A 384 -2.66 7.12 23.55
N LEU A 385 -1.40 7.22 24.01
CA LEU A 385 -0.49 6.09 24.10
C LEU A 385 -1.03 4.98 25.01
N GLU A 386 -1.60 5.33 26.17
CA GLU A 386 -2.23 4.33 27.05
C GLU A 386 -3.36 3.57 26.33
N PHE A 387 -4.13 4.26 25.50
CA PHE A 387 -5.14 3.63 24.66
C PHE A 387 -4.51 2.77 23.55
N SER A 388 -3.52 3.31 22.83
CA SER A 388 -2.80 2.62 21.75
C SER A 388 -2.07 1.36 22.23
N ARG A 389 -1.60 1.31 23.49
CA ARG A 389 -1.05 0.09 24.11
C ARG A 389 -2.04 -1.06 24.07
N VAL A 390 -3.32 -0.78 24.30
CA VAL A 390 -4.38 -1.80 24.33
C VAL A 390 -4.78 -2.23 22.92
N ILE A 391 -4.87 -1.30 21.97
CA ILE A 391 -5.40 -1.58 20.62
C ILE A 391 -4.35 -1.88 19.55
N HIS A 392 -3.09 -1.48 19.75
CA HIS A 392 -2.00 -1.66 18.80
C HIS A 392 -0.72 -2.27 19.40
N GLY A 393 -0.64 -2.36 20.73
CA GLY A 393 0.53 -2.90 21.44
C GLY A 393 1.76 -1.97 21.52
N THR A 394 1.65 -0.72 21.07
CA THR A 394 2.75 0.27 21.07
C THR A 394 2.96 0.86 22.46
N THR A 395 4.19 0.92 22.95
CA THR A 395 4.51 1.27 24.35
C THR A 395 5.17 2.64 24.50
N THR A 396 5.68 3.24 23.42
CA THR A 396 6.29 4.59 23.40
C THR A 396 5.66 5.48 22.31
N LEU A 397 5.86 6.80 22.43
CA LEU A 397 5.42 7.76 21.40
C LEU A 397 6.45 7.82 20.27
N LEU A 398 5.96 8.04 19.04
CA LEU A 398 6.83 8.38 17.91
C LEU A 398 7.67 9.63 18.23
N PRO A 399 8.94 9.68 17.76
CA PRO A 399 9.77 10.86 17.85
C PRO A 399 9.11 12.10 17.23
N GLN A 400 9.40 13.29 17.78
CA GLN A 400 8.79 14.53 17.29
C GLN A 400 9.11 14.78 15.81
N TRP A 401 10.36 14.56 15.40
CA TRP A 401 10.78 14.76 14.01
C TRP A 401 9.97 13.91 13.03
N ASP A 402 9.63 12.68 13.41
CA ASP A 402 8.93 11.72 12.57
C ASP A 402 7.49 12.21 12.31
N LYS A 403 6.78 12.58 13.39
CA LYS A 403 5.46 13.24 13.33
C LYS A 403 5.47 14.51 12.48
N CYS A 404 6.57 15.27 12.52
CA CYS A 404 6.72 16.50 11.77
C CYS A 404 7.01 16.26 10.29
N VAL A 405 7.74 15.21 9.93
CA VAL A 405 7.87 14.75 8.54
C VAL A 405 6.50 14.33 8.02
N ASP A 406 5.78 13.46 8.73
CA ASP A 406 4.41 13.01 8.39
C ASP A 406 3.44 14.18 8.16
N LEU A 407 3.52 15.21 9.00
CA LEU A 407 2.69 16.41 8.83
C LEU A 407 3.01 17.12 7.52
N VAL A 408 4.28 17.34 7.20
CA VAL A 408 4.67 18.04 5.99
C VAL A 408 4.35 17.20 4.75
N GLU A 409 4.61 15.89 4.78
CA GLU A 409 4.26 14.97 3.70
C GLU A 409 2.76 14.95 3.40
N SER A 410 1.92 14.85 4.44
CA SER A 410 0.47 14.83 4.28
C SER A 410 -0.12 16.19 3.84
N THR A 411 0.61 17.29 4.07
CA THR A 411 0.16 18.65 3.74
C THR A 411 0.65 19.11 2.38
N LEU A 412 1.91 18.84 2.06
CA LEU A 412 2.63 19.35 0.88
C LEU A 412 3.29 18.21 0.10
N PRO A 413 2.56 17.14 -0.28
CA PRO A 413 3.14 15.91 -0.83
C PRO A 413 4.00 16.17 -2.08
N TYR A 414 3.57 17.06 -2.96
CA TYR A 414 4.31 17.38 -4.18
C TYR A 414 5.55 18.25 -3.93
N VAL A 415 5.55 19.07 -2.88
CA VAL A 415 6.71 19.88 -2.50
C VAL A 415 7.82 18.98 -1.97
N VAL A 416 7.51 18.14 -0.99
CA VAL A 416 8.49 17.17 -0.45
C VAL A 416 8.88 16.12 -1.48
N GLY A 417 7.93 15.72 -2.34
CA GLY A 417 8.18 14.88 -3.49
C GLY A 417 9.25 15.46 -4.40
N ARG A 418 9.13 16.74 -4.78
CA ARG A 418 10.15 17.42 -5.59
C ARG A 418 11.50 17.48 -4.86
N MET A 419 11.49 17.80 -3.57
CA MET A 419 12.72 17.84 -2.76
C MET A 419 13.42 16.47 -2.75
N PHE A 420 12.66 15.40 -2.54
CA PHE A 420 13.16 14.02 -2.52
C PHE A 420 13.71 13.59 -3.88
N VAL A 421 12.94 13.80 -4.95
CA VAL A 421 13.33 13.40 -6.31
C VAL A 421 14.63 14.10 -6.73
N ASN A 422 14.73 15.41 -6.52
CA ASN A 422 15.94 16.17 -6.85
C ASN A 422 17.20 15.69 -6.11
N ALA A 423 17.05 15.10 -4.92
CA ALA A 423 18.16 14.67 -4.09
C ALA A 423 18.48 13.17 -4.19
N HIS A 424 17.49 12.33 -4.49
CA HIS A 424 17.57 10.88 -4.25
C HIS A 424 17.03 10.00 -5.39
N PHE A 425 16.49 10.59 -6.46
CA PHE A 425 15.98 9.84 -7.61
C PHE A 425 16.84 10.08 -8.85
N GLN A 426 17.10 9.02 -9.61
CA GLN A 426 17.85 9.05 -10.86
C GLN A 426 16.94 8.56 -11.99
N GLU A 427 17.07 9.18 -13.16
CA GLU A 427 16.16 8.98 -14.30
C GLU A 427 16.33 7.60 -14.98
N ASP A 428 17.51 7.00 -14.89
CA ASP A 428 17.82 5.64 -15.40
C ASP A 428 16.89 4.57 -14.81
N LYS A 429 16.39 4.79 -13.59
CA LYS A 429 15.37 3.92 -12.98
C LYS A 429 14.10 3.81 -13.81
N LYS A 430 13.74 4.86 -14.57
CA LYS A 430 12.54 4.84 -15.43
C LYS A 430 12.69 3.85 -16.59
N GLU A 431 13.85 3.78 -17.22
CA GLU A 431 14.13 2.87 -18.34
C GLU A 431 13.94 1.41 -17.93
N MET A 432 14.48 1.03 -16.76
CA MET A 432 14.30 -0.32 -16.23
C MET A 432 12.84 -0.62 -15.88
N MET A 433 12.10 0.35 -15.35
CA MET A 433 10.68 0.17 -15.07
C MET A 433 9.84 0.04 -16.34
N GLU A 434 10.21 0.70 -17.42
CA GLU A 434 9.60 0.52 -18.74
C GLU A 434 9.86 -0.89 -19.28
N GLU A 435 11.10 -1.40 -19.20
CA GLU A 435 11.42 -2.79 -19.57
C GLU A 435 10.57 -3.78 -18.78
N LEU A 436 10.53 -3.64 -17.45
CA LEU A 436 9.74 -4.50 -16.57
C LEU A 436 8.26 -4.45 -16.96
N THR A 437 7.72 -3.24 -17.15
CA THR A 437 6.30 -3.07 -17.48
C THR A 437 5.91 -3.72 -18.80
N GLU A 438 6.72 -3.54 -19.84
CA GLU A 438 6.44 -4.17 -21.14
C GLU A 438 6.66 -5.69 -21.11
N GLY A 439 7.63 -6.16 -20.32
CA GLY A 439 7.82 -7.59 -20.06
C GLY A 439 6.60 -8.22 -19.37
N ILE A 440 6.07 -7.57 -18.33
CA ILE A 440 4.88 -8.00 -17.61
C ILE A 440 3.63 -7.94 -18.49
N ARG A 441 3.43 -6.85 -19.24
CA ARG A 441 2.30 -6.70 -20.17
C ARG A 441 2.31 -7.84 -21.20
N TRP A 442 3.48 -8.15 -21.75
CA TRP A 442 3.62 -9.30 -22.64
C TRP A 442 3.27 -10.60 -21.93
N ALA A 443 3.78 -10.83 -20.72
CA ALA A 443 3.56 -12.06 -20.00
C ALA A 443 2.07 -12.30 -19.72
N PHE A 444 1.34 -11.25 -19.29
CA PHE A 444 -0.10 -11.30 -19.11
C PHE A 444 -0.83 -11.66 -20.41
N ILE A 445 -0.50 -11.00 -21.52
CA ILE A 445 -1.12 -11.25 -22.83
C ILE A 445 -0.82 -12.68 -23.31
N ASP A 446 0.42 -13.14 -23.15
CA ASP A 446 0.84 -14.48 -23.57
C ASP A 446 0.10 -15.57 -22.76
N MET A 447 -0.07 -15.35 -21.45
CA MET A 447 -0.88 -16.22 -20.57
C MET A 447 -2.37 -16.20 -20.96
N LEU A 448 -2.93 -15.01 -21.23
CA LEU A 448 -4.31 -14.83 -21.66
C LEU A 448 -4.62 -15.56 -22.98
N GLU A 449 -3.70 -15.54 -23.94
CA GLU A 449 -3.91 -16.14 -25.24
C GLU A 449 -3.66 -17.66 -25.23
N LYS A 450 -2.59 -18.11 -24.58
CA LYS A 450 -2.11 -19.51 -24.69
C LYS A 450 -2.56 -20.44 -23.58
N GLU A 451 -2.83 -19.93 -22.38
CA GLU A 451 -3.04 -20.76 -21.19
C GLU A 451 -4.39 -20.57 -20.54
N ASN A 452 -5.01 -19.40 -20.69
CA ASN A 452 -6.36 -19.17 -20.22
C ASN A 452 -7.35 -20.01 -21.05
N ASP A 453 -8.00 -20.98 -20.44
CA ASP A 453 -8.95 -21.90 -21.09
C ASP A 453 -10.41 -21.62 -20.70
N TRP A 454 -10.61 -20.70 -19.76
CA TRP A 454 -11.90 -20.47 -19.13
C TRP A 454 -12.64 -19.25 -19.69
N MET A 455 -11.96 -18.30 -20.33
CA MET A 455 -12.61 -17.17 -21.00
C MET A 455 -12.98 -17.50 -22.44
N ASP A 456 -14.15 -17.03 -22.87
CA ASP A 456 -14.53 -17.03 -24.30
C ASP A 456 -13.67 -16.05 -25.13
N SER A 457 -13.72 -16.19 -26.46
CA SER A 457 -12.92 -15.40 -27.39
C SER A 457 -13.25 -13.91 -27.37
N GLU A 458 -14.50 -13.53 -27.13
CA GLU A 458 -14.92 -12.13 -27.08
C GLU A 458 -14.33 -11.43 -25.84
N THR A 459 -14.46 -12.07 -24.69
CA THR A 459 -13.96 -11.55 -23.41
C THR A 459 -12.43 -11.50 -23.42
N LYS A 460 -11.76 -12.51 -23.98
CA LYS A 460 -10.29 -12.49 -24.19
C LYS A 460 -9.85 -11.31 -25.04
N ARG A 461 -10.52 -11.03 -26.16
CA ARG A 461 -10.20 -9.88 -27.02
C ARG A 461 -10.34 -8.55 -26.26
N LYS A 462 -11.40 -8.37 -25.47
CA LYS A 462 -11.58 -7.15 -24.66
C LYS A 462 -10.54 -7.04 -23.55
N ALA A 463 -10.17 -8.16 -22.91
CA ALA A 463 -9.11 -8.18 -21.91
C ALA A 463 -7.74 -7.83 -22.52
N TYR A 464 -7.45 -8.33 -23.73
CA TYR A 464 -6.27 -7.94 -24.52
C TYR A 464 -6.25 -6.43 -24.78
N GLU A 465 -7.36 -5.85 -25.26
CA GLU A 465 -7.44 -4.41 -25.52
C GLU A 465 -7.22 -3.58 -24.26
N LYS A 466 -7.82 -4.00 -23.14
CA LYS A 466 -7.61 -3.35 -21.84
C LYS A 466 -6.15 -3.45 -21.39
N ALA A 467 -5.56 -4.64 -21.50
CA ALA A 467 -4.16 -4.90 -21.13
C ALA A 467 -3.20 -4.03 -21.94
N LYS A 468 -3.46 -3.82 -23.23
CA LYS A 468 -2.67 -2.90 -24.09
C LYS A 468 -2.85 -1.43 -23.70
N ALA A 469 -4.02 -1.06 -23.15
CA ALA A 469 -4.32 0.31 -22.75
C ALA A 469 -3.80 0.70 -21.35
N VAL A 470 -3.32 -0.23 -20.54
CA VAL A 470 -2.78 0.07 -19.19
C VAL A 470 -1.58 1.02 -19.31
N MET A 471 -1.65 2.18 -18.66
CA MET A 471 -0.58 3.17 -18.66
C MET A 471 0.29 3.08 -17.40
N ALA A 472 1.60 3.04 -17.58
CA ALA A 472 2.56 3.06 -16.48
C ALA A 472 2.98 4.48 -16.10
N LYS A 473 3.11 4.73 -14.80
CA LYS A 473 3.59 6.00 -14.25
C LYS A 473 4.69 5.72 -13.23
N VAL A 474 5.86 6.31 -13.43
CA VAL A 474 7.09 5.94 -12.71
C VAL A 474 7.78 7.16 -12.12
N GLY A 475 8.19 7.06 -10.85
CA GLY A 475 8.94 8.07 -10.13
C GLY A 475 8.06 9.20 -9.61
N TYR A 476 7.69 10.14 -10.49
CA TYR A 476 7.01 11.37 -10.09
C TYR A 476 6.17 12.01 -11.21
N PRO A 477 5.14 12.82 -10.88
CA PRO A 477 4.41 13.62 -11.86
C PRO A 477 5.24 14.78 -12.38
N GLN A 478 5.25 15.00 -13.70
CA GLN A 478 6.12 16.01 -14.31
C GLN A 478 5.79 17.43 -13.83
N PHE A 479 4.52 17.71 -13.50
CA PHE A 479 4.09 19.03 -13.03
C PHE A 479 4.82 19.49 -11.75
N ILE A 480 5.34 18.58 -10.93
CA ILE A 480 6.03 18.97 -9.68
C ILE A 480 7.35 19.69 -9.95
N MET A 481 7.90 19.56 -11.16
CA MET A 481 9.13 20.26 -11.54
C MET A 481 8.87 21.73 -11.93
N ASN A 482 7.59 22.15 -12.00
CA ASN A 482 7.20 23.50 -12.33
C ASN A 482 6.88 24.30 -11.04
N ASP A 483 7.74 25.26 -10.69
CA ASP A 483 7.55 26.14 -9.53
C ASP A 483 6.23 26.91 -9.57
N THR A 484 5.80 27.37 -10.75
CA THR A 484 4.55 28.12 -10.90
C THR A 484 3.36 27.27 -10.48
N TYR A 485 3.32 26.00 -10.92
CA TYR A 485 2.21 25.10 -10.58
C TYR A 485 2.14 24.81 -9.08
N ILE A 486 3.27 24.41 -8.49
CA ILE A 486 3.31 24.09 -7.04
C ILE A 486 2.94 25.32 -6.20
N ASN A 487 3.52 26.49 -6.50
CA ASN A 487 3.25 27.69 -5.71
C ASN A 487 1.78 28.11 -5.81
N GLU A 488 1.16 27.95 -6.98
CA GLU A 488 -0.26 28.25 -7.19
C GLU A 488 -1.18 27.29 -6.41
N ASP A 489 -0.87 25.99 -6.40
CA ASP A 489 -1.63 24.97 -5.67
C ASP A 489 -1.69 25.26 -4.16
N ILE A 490 -0.59 25.77 -3.59
CA ILE A 490 -0.47 26.02 -2.15
C ILE A 490 -0.53 27.52 -1.78
N LYS A 491 -0.98 28.38 -2.69
CA LYS A 491 -0.94 29.84 -2.50
C LYS A 491 -1.71 30.33 -1.28
N THR A 492 -2.78 29.61 -0.91
CA THR A 492 -3.63 29.97 0.23
C THR A 492 -3.00 29.65 1.58
N LEU A 493 -1.96 28.80 1.62
CA LEU A 493 -1.27 28.40 2.84
C LEU A 493 -0.23 29.45 3.23
N LYS A 494 -0.33 29.98 4.46
CA LYS A 494 0.56 31.01 5.02
C LYS A 494 1.04 30.57 6.40
N PHE A 495 2.01 29.67 6.41
CA PHE A 495 2.54 29.11 7.65
C PHE A 495 3.45 30.08 8.40
N THR A 496 3.51 29.94 9.72
CA THR A 496 4.43 30.68 10.59
C THR A 496 5.18 29.73 11.51
N GLU A 497 6.45 30.01 11.83
CA GLU A 497 7.24 29.16 12.73
C GLU A 497 6.74 29.19 14.18
N SER A 498 5.90 30.17 14.53
CA SER A 498 5.44 30.40 15.89
C SER A 498 4.10 29.75 16.23
N ASP A 499 3.30 29.38 15.23
CA ASP A 499 1.92 28.92 15.43
C ASP A 499 1.69 27.55 14.77
N TYR A 500 2.18 26.51 15.43
CA TYR A 500 1.99 25.14 14.98
C TYR A 500 0.51 24.76 14.83
N PHE A 501 -0.30 25.04 15.86
CA PHE A 501 -1.71 24.65 15.85
C PHE A 501 -2.48 25.40 14.76
N GLY A 502 -2.21 26.70 14.57
CA GLY A 502 -2.79 27.47 13.46
C GLY A 502 -2.34 26.95 12.09
N ASN A 503 -1.08 26.56 11.91
CA ASN A 503 -0.61 25.92 10.67
C ASN A 503 -1.37 24.60 10.39
N VAL A 504 -1.61 23.82 11.45
CA VAL A 504 -2.42 22.60 11.37
C VAL A 504 -3.86 22.92 10.95
N LEU A 505 -4.48 23.97 11.49
CA LEU A 505 -5.83 24.37 11.07
C LEU A 505 -5.88 24.86 9.62
N GLN A 506 -4.89 25.64 9.18
CA GLN A 506 -4.78 26.06 7.78
C GLN A 506 -4.68 24.86 6.83
N THR A 507 -3.85 23.87 7.19
CA THR A 507 -3.71 22.60 6.48
C THR A 507 -5.05 21.88 6.35
N ARG A 508 -5.81 21.78 7.45
CA ARG A 508 -7.11 21.09 7.46
C ARG A 508 -8.15 21.83 6.63
N LYS A 509 -8.15 23.17 6.63
CA LYS A 509 -9.03 23.97 5.78
C LYS A 509 -8.69 23.83 4.30
N TYR A 510 -7.41 23.78 3.95
CA TYR A 510 -6.97 23.51 2.58
C TYR A 510 -7.41 22.11 2.13
N ALA A 511 -7.11 21.08 2.91
CA ALA A 511 -7.51 19.70 2.62
C ALA A 511 -9.05 19.56 2.48
N ALA A 512 -9.81 20.28 3.31
CA ALA A 512 -11.28 20.30 3.27
C ALA A 512 -11.86 20.88 1.98
N GLN A 513 -11.09 21.63 1.19
CA GLN A 513 -11.57 22.28 -0.02
C GLN A 513 -10.95 21.71 -1.30
N SER A 514 -9.75 21.13 -1.18
CA SER A 514 -8.92 20.68 -2.32
C SER A 514 -9.62 19.77 -3.34
N ASP A 515 -10.53 18.90 -2.92
CA ASP A 515 -11.22 17.99 -3.84
C ASP A 515 -12.30 18.69 -4.67
N PHE A 516 -12.95 19.73 -4.14
CA PHE A 516 -13.98 20.49 -4.86
C PHE A 516 -13.44 21.24 -6.07
N TYR A 517 -12.14 21.58 -6.08
CA TYR A 517 -11.46 22.13 -7.25
C TYR A 517 -11.67 21.28 -8.52
N TRP A 518 -11.80 19.97 -8.37
CA TRP A 518 -11.96 19.04 -9.50
C TRP A 518 -13.39 18.97 -10.02
N LEU A 519 -14.39 19.41 -9.24
CA LEU A 519 -15.77 19.41 -9.70
C LEU A 519 -15.91 20.35 -10.89
N ARG A 520 -16.59 19.91 -11.97
CA ARG A 520 -16.68 20.60 -13.28
C ARG A 520 -15.41 20.60 -14.13
N LYS A 521 -14.33 19.93 -13.70
CA LYS A 521 -13.16 19.67 -14.54
C LYS A 521 -13.25 18.30 -15.20
N GLU A 522 -12.45 18.10 -16.22
CA GLU A 522 -12.21 16.78 -16.80
C GLU A 522 -11.13 16.04 -16.00
N VAL A 523 -11.27 14.71 -15.91
CA VAL A 523 -10.26 13.84 -15.31
C VAL A 523 -9.05 13.79 -16.24
N PRO A 524 -7.86 14.24 -15.82
CA PRO A 524 -6.69 14.24 -16.69
C PRO A 524 -6.11 12.81 -16.80
N LYS A 525 -6.58 12.07 -17.80
CA LYS A 525 -6.27 10.63 -18.01
C LYS A 525 -4.81 10.31 -18.21
N THR A 526 -4.01 11.29 -18.64
CA THR A 526 -2.56 11.12 -18.86
C THR A 526 -1.74 11.58 -17.66
N GLU A 527 -2.32 12.27 -16.69
CA GLU A 527 -1.62 12.70 -15.47
C GLU A 527 -1.87 11.75 -14.30
N TRP A 528 -1.08 11.93 -13.24
CA TRP A 528 -1.18 11.13 -12.01
C TRP A 528 -0.88 11.97 -10.77
N PHE A 529 -1.60 11.65 -9.69
CA PHE A 529 -1.61 12.40 -8.45
C PHE A 529 -1.28 11.46 -7.30
N THR A 530 0.01 11.16 -7.16
CA THR A 530 0.54 10.31 -6.09
C THR A 530 1.81 10.95 -5.57
N SER A 531 1.97 11.02 -4.25
CA SER A 531 3.18 11.61 -3.66
C SER A 531 4.40 10.79 -4.08
N PRO A 532 5.44 11.40 -4.68
CA PRO A 532 6.66 10.70 -5.07
C PRO A 532 7.37 10.00 -3.91
N THR A 533 7.20 10.46 -2.67
CA THR A 533 7.83 9.87 -1.48
C THR A 533 7.14 8.61 -0.98
N THR A 534 5.95 8.29 -1.50
CA THR A 534 5.18 7.12 -1.06
C THR A 534 5.96 5.83 -1.29
N VAL A 535 6.09 5.01 -0.25
CA VAL A 535 6.57 3.62 -0.35
C VAL A 535 5.37 2.70 -0.51
N ASN A 536 4.87 2.59 -1.74
CA ASN A 536 3.79 1.71 -2.17
C ASN A 536 3.57 1.83 -3.69
N ALA A 537 2.89 0.87 -4.31
CA ALA A 537 2.41 0.94 -5.69
C ALA A 537 0.88 0.95 -5.75
N PHE A 538 0.32 1.37 -6.89
CA PHE A 538 -1.14 1.50 -7.04
C PHE A 538 -1.65 1.26 -8.47
N TYR A 539 -2.78 0.57 -8.58
CA TYR A 539 -3.66 0.58 -9.73
C TYR A 539 -4.86 1.52 -9.53
N SER A 540 -5.18 2.30 -10.56
CA SER A 540 -6.35 3.17 -10.61
C SER A 540 -7.31 2.71 -11.70
N ALA A 541 -8.42 2.09 -11.31
CA ALA A 541 -9.43 1.56 -12.24
C ALA A 541 -10.04 2.65 -13.12
N SER A 542 -10.31 3.83 -12.58
CA SER A 542 -10.94 4.94 -13.32
C SER A 542 -10.03 5.58 -14.36
N THR A 543 -8.72 5.39 -14.29
CA THR A 543 -7.76 5.93 -15.28
C THR A 543 -7.01 4.82 -16.03
N ASN A 544 -7.25 3.56 -15.67
CA ASN A 544 -6.49 2.39 -16.15
C ASN A 544 -4.96 2.59 -16.08
N GLN A 545 -4.48 3.07 -14.93
CA GLN A 545 -3.06 3.40 -14.70
C GLN A 545 -2.47 2.55 -13.57
N ILE A 546 -1.22 2.12 -13.74
CA ILE A 546 -0.35 1.59 -12.68
C ILE A 546 0.71 2.64 -12.31
N ARG A 547 0.98 2.81 -11.01
CA ARG A 547 1.74 3.94 -10.47
C ARG A 547 2.81 3.45 -9.49
N PHE A 548 4.07 3.82 -9.74
CA PHE A 548 5.25 3.43 -8.98
C PHE A 548 6.02 4.68 -8.53
N PRO A 549 5.74 5.23 -7.34
CA PRO A 549 6.39 6.43 -6.82
C PRO A 549 7.89 6.21 -6.54
N ALA A 550 8.68 7.27 -6.61
CA ALA A 550 10.12 7.25 -6.39
C ALA A 550 10.55 6.67 -5.02
N GLY A 551 9.71 6.81 -3.99
CA GLY A 551 9.94 6.29 -2.65
C GLY A 551 10.06 4.77 -2.60
N GLU A 552 9.29 4.03 -3.41
CA GLU A 552 9.38 2.57 -3.48
C GLU A 552 10.53 2.07 -4.37
N LEU A 553 11.01 2.90 -5.30
CA LEU A 553 12.07 2.55 -6.27
C LEU A 553 13.47 2.58 -5.64
N GLN A 554 13.63 1.80 -4.57
CA GLN A 554 14.83 1.66 -3.75
C GLN A 554 14.99 0.19 -3.31
N LYS A 555 16.21 -0.19 -2.92
CA LYS A 555 16.46 -1.53 -2.37
C LYS A 555 15.63 -1.75 -1.09
N PRO A 556 15.15 -2.98 -0.85
CA PRO A 556 15.31 -4.20 -1.67
C PRO A 556 14.20 -4.40 -2.72
N PHE A 557 13.34 -3.41 -2.97
CA PHE A 557 12.29 -3.52 -3.98
C PHE A 557 12.85 -3.37 -5.38
N PHE A 558 13.67 -2.34 -5.58
CA PHE A 558 14.35 -2.04 -6.84
C PHE A 558 15.87 -2.17 -6.66
N TRP A 559 16.47 -3.13 -7.36
CA TRP A 559 17.91 -3.39 -7.27
C TRP A 559 18.73 -2.63 -8.34
N GLY A 560 18.13 -2.25 -9.46
CA GLY A 560 18.83 -1.61 -10.58
C GLY A 560 19.40 -2.61 -11.59
N THR A 561 20.19 -2.11 -12.54
CA THR A 561 20.74 -2.87 -13.67
C THR A 561 22.00 -3.66 -13.33
N GLU A 562 22.74 -3.24 -12.32
CA GLU A 562 24.02 -3.83 -11.89
C GLU A 562 23.85 -5.10 -11.03
N TYR A 563 22.62 -5.41 -10.65
CA TYR A 563 22.26 -6.57 -9.83
C TYR A 563 21.63 -7.65 -10.71
N PRO A 564 21.69 -8.94 -10.31
CA PRO A 564 21.01 -10.00 -11.04
C PRO A 564 19.52 -9.70 -11.24
N ARG A 565 19.03 -9.88 -12.46
CA ARG A 565 17.66 -9.59 -12.87
C ARG A 565 16.64 -10.45 -12.14
N SER A 566 16.98 -11.69 -11.80
CA SER A 566 16.16 -12.52 -10.89
C SER A 566 15.69 -11.78 -9.64
N LEU A 567 16.54 -10.97 -8.99
CA LEU A 567 16.17 -10.22 -7.78
C LEU A 567 15.15 -9.13 -8.10
N SER A 568 15.38 -8.37 -9.17
CA SER A 568 14.48 -7.30 -9.61
C SER A 568 13.14 -7.82 -10.09
N TYR A 569 13.13 -8.87 -10.92
CA TYR A 569 11.89 -9.50 -11.37
C TYR A 569 11.13 -10.12 -10.19
N GLY A 570 11.82 -10.71 -9.21
CA GLY A 570 11.18 -11.30 -8.02
C GLY A 570 10.66 -10.28 -7.01
N ALA A 571 11.16 -9.04 -7.03
CA ALA A 571 10.69 -7.95 -6.18
C ALA A 571 9.82 -6.96 -6.96
N ILE A 572 10.40 -5.88 -7.50
CA ILE A 572 9.66 -4.86 -8.24
C ILE A 572 8.91 -5.42 -9.46
N GLY A 573 9.44 -6.44 -10.15
CA GLY A 573 8.73 -7.07 -11.27
C GLY A 573 7.41 -7.71 -10.85
N VAL A 574 7.38 -8.40 -9.70
CA VAL A 574 6.14 -8.94 -9.14
C VAL A 574 5.20 -7.82 -8.70
N ILE A 575 5.71 -6.69 -8.19
CA ILE A 575 4.87 -5.53 -7.85
C ILE A 575 4.26 -4.92 -9.11
N VAL A 576 5.01 -4.81 -10.22
CA VAL A 576 4.46 -4.38 -11.51
C VAL A 576 3.36 -5.33 -11.96
N GLY A 577 3.59 -6.64 -11.89
CA GLY A 577 2.58 -7.66 -12.16
C GLY A 577 1.35 -7.53 -11.26
N HIS A 578 1.53 -7.34 -9.96
CA HIS A 578 0.45 -7.16 -8.97
C HIS A 578 -0.46 -6.00 -9.36
N GLU A 579 0.11 -4.82 -9.63
CA GLU A 579 -0.67 -3.66 -10.06
C GLU A 579 -1.29 -3.84 -11.45
N PHE A 580 -0.65 -4.60 -12.35
CA PHE A 580 -1.21 -4.92 -13.66
C PHE A 580 -2.43 -5.84 -13.52
N THR A 581 -2.31 -6.90 -12.73
CA THR A 581 -3.38 -7.87 -12.44
C THR A 581 -4.56 -7.20 -11.73
N HIS A 582 -4.37 -6.13 -10.94
CA HIS A 582 -5.48 -5.36 -10.36
C HIS A 582 -6.45 -4.81 -11.43
N GLY A 583 -6.01 -4.60 -12.67
CA GLY A 583 -6.89 -4.29 -13.80
C GLY A 583 -7.89 -5.39 -14.15
N PHE A 584 -7.69 -6.61 -13.64
CA PHE A 584 -8.45 -7.81 -13.97
C PHE A 584 -8.85 -8.62 -12.73
N ASP A 585 -8.67 -8.06 -11.53
CA ASP A 585 -9.10 -8.70 -10.29
C ASP A 585 -10.64 -8.66 -10.11
N SER A 586 -11.12 -9.07 -8.94
CA SER A 586 -12.56 -9.09 -8.60
C SER A 586 -13.29 -7.73 -8.72
N ASN A 587 -12.55 -6.61 -8.73
CA ASN A 587 -13.07 -5.26 -8.86
C ASN A 587 -12.65 -4.60 -10.18
N GLY A 588 -11.36 -4.58 -10.51
CA GLY A 588 -10.83 -3.92 -11.70
C GLY A 588 -11.37 -4.52 -13.00
N ARG A 589 -11.69 -5.82 -13.04
CA ARG A 589 -12.33 -6.44 -14.22
C ARG A 589 -13.62 -5.76 -14.65
N LYS A 590 -14.29 -5.04 -13.75
CA LYS A 590 -15.58 -4.40 -13.99
C LYS A 590 -15.44 -3.05 -14.70
N TYR A 591 -14.22 -2.57 -14.85
CA TYR A 591 -13.92 -1.32 -15.52
C TYR A 591 -13.36 -1.62 -16.92
N ASP A 592 -13.83 -0.94 -17.95
CA ASP A 592 -13.35 -1.07 -19.32
C ASP A 592 -11.92 -0.50 -19.48
N LYS A 593 -11.41 -0.50 -20.72
CA LYS A 593 -10.07 0.06 -21.03
C LYS A 593 -9.94 1.57 -20.79
N ASN A 594 -11.06 2.29 -20.76
CA ASN A 594 -11.12 3.73 -20.52
C ASN A 594 -11.32 4.06 -19.02
N GLY A 595 -11.63 3.05 -18.21
CA GLY A 595 -11.89 3.18 -16.78
C GLY A 595 -13.36 3.42 -16.42
N ASN A 596 -14.30 3.06 -17.30
CA ASN A 596 -15.74 3.12 -17.02
C ASN A 596 -16.22 1.78 -16.46
N LEU A 597 -17.01 1.81 -15.40
CA LEU A 597 -17.72 0.69 -14.81
C LEU A 597 -18.77 0.19 -15.82
N ASP A 598 -18.44 -0.88 -16.52
CA ASP A 598 -19.18 -1.40 -17.67
C ASP A 598 -19.15 -2.94 -17.65
N PRO A 599 -20.29 -3.63 -17.84
CA PRO A 599 -20.32 -5.09 -17.92
C PRO A 599 -19.80 -5.57 -19.28
N TRP A 600 -18.48 -5.53 -19.49
CA TRP A 600 -17.86 -5.86 -20.77
C TRP A 600 -17.55 -7.35 -20.96
N TRP A 601 -17.82 -8.21 -19.97
CA TRP A 601 -17.64 -9.67 -20.03
C TRP A 601 -18.95 -10.36 -20.43
N THR A 602 -18.85 -11.52 -21.08
CA THR A 602 -20.02 -12.39 -21.24
C THR A 602 -20.41 -13.02 -19.89
N THR A 603 -21.67 -13.43 -19.76
CA THR A 603 -22.15 -14.14 -18.56
C THR A 603 -21.34 -15.40 -18.27
N ASP A 604 -21.03 -16.21 -19.28
CA ASP A 604 -20.25 -17.45 -19.15
C ASP A 604 -18.85 -17.19 -18.56
N SER A 605 -18.14 -16.18 -19.06
CA SER A 605 -16.82 -15.81 -18.54
C SER A 605 -16.91 -15.26 -17.11
N GLU A 606 -17.99 -14.52 -16.76
CA GLU A 606 -18.20 -14.06 -15.39
C GLU A 606 -18.47 -15.19 -14.40
N GLU A 607 -19.24 -16.21 -14.80
CA GLU A 607 -19.54 -17.37 -13.96
C GLU A 607 -18.29 -18.21 -13.71
N LYS A 608 -17.50 -18.49 -14.76
CA LYS A 608 -16.22 -19.20 -14.63
C LYS A 608 -15.19 -18.43 -13.80
N PHE A 609 -15.19 -17.10 -13.88
CA PHE A 609 -14.36 -16.27 -12.98
C PHE A 609 -14.76 -16.47 -11.51
N LYS A 610 -16.06 -16.45 -11.21
CA LYS A 610 -16.57 -16.69 -9.84
C LYS A 610 -16.19 -18.10 -9.36
N GLU A 611 -16.30 -19.10 -10.23
CA GLU A 611 -15.89 -20.48 -9.93
C GLU A 611 -14.39 -20.57 -9.60
N LYS A 612 -13.52 -20.03 -10.45
CA LYS A 612 -12.07 -20.06 -10.23
C LYS A 612 -11.64 -19.26 -9.00
N THR A 613 -12.25 -18.09 -8.76
CA THR A 613 -11.92 -17.26 -7.60
C THR A 613 -12.40 -17.87 -6.28
N LYS A 614 -13.42 -18.74 -6.30
CA LYS A 614 -13.83 -19.51 -5.12
C LYS A 614 -12.68 -20.35 -4.55
N CYS A 615 -11.82 -20.92 -5.39
CA CYS A 615 -10.63 -21.64 -4.93
C CYS A 615 -9.75 -20.76 -4.02
N MET A 616 -9.46 -19.52 -4.44
CA MET A 616 -8.63 -18.60 -3.64
C MET A 616 -9.36 -18.12 -2.38
N ILE A 617 -10.68 -17.90 -2.43
CA ILE A 617 -11.46 -17.57 -1.23
C ILE A 617 -11.33 -18.71 -0.21
N ASP A 618 -11.54 -19.95 -0.64
CA ASP A 618 -11.53 -21.13 0.24
C ASP A 618 -10.11 -21.41 0.76
N GLN A 619 -9.09 -21.35 -0.11
CA GLN A 619 -7.67 -21.49 0.27
C GLN A 619 -7.28 -20.50 1.37
N TYR A 620 -7.51 -19.20 1.13
CA TYR A 620 -7.06 -18.19 2.07
C TYR A 620 -7.91 -18.16 3.34
N SER A 621 -9.20 -18.51 3.28
CA SER A 621 -10.05 -18.60 4.48
C SER A 621 -9.61 -19.73 5.43
N ASN A 622 -8.92 -20.75 4.92
CA ASN A 622 -8.38 -21.84 5.73
C ASN A 622 -7.08 -21.45 6.47
N TYR A 623 -6.48 -20.30 6.18
CA TYR A 623 -5.27 -19.87 6.88
C TYR A 623 -5.61 -19.27 8.24
N TYR A 624 -5.24 -20.00 9.30
CA TYR A 624 -5.32 -19.51 10.69
C TYR A 624 -4.05 -18.76 11.09
N TRP A 625 -4.16 -17.48 11.44
CA TRP A 625 -3.04 -16.71 11.96
C TRP A 625 -3.02 -16.76 13.49
N LYS A 626 -2.19 -17.65 14.05
CA LYS A 626 -2.04 -17.80 15.51
C LYS A 626 -1.77 -16.46 16.23
N ARG A 627 -1.03 -15.54 15.62
CA ARG A 627 -0.70 -14.23 16.20
C ARG A 627 -1.93 -13.34 16.38
N ALA A 628 -2.90 -13.43 15.47
CA ALA A 628 -4.16 -12.67 15.52
C ALA A 628 -5.28 -13.42 16.25
N GLY A 629 -5.14 -14.75 16.43
CA GLY A 629 -6.21 -15.60 16.95
C GLY A 629 -7.37 -15.79 15.97
N LEU A 630 -7.17 -15.54 14.67
CA LEU A 630 -8.23 -15.46 13.66
C LEU A 630 -7.81 -16.11 12.34
N HIS A 631 -8.81 -16.54 11.58
CA HIS A 631 -8.64 -16.93 10.18
C HIS A 631 -8.60 -15.70 9.27
N VAL A 632 -7.80 -15.78 8.20
CA VAL A 632 -7.82 -14.79 7.13
C VAL A 632 -9.21 -14.74 6.50
N LYS A 633 -9.66 -13.54 6.14
CA LYS A 633 -10.96 -13.33 5.48
C LYS A 633 -10.77 -13.45 3.97
N GLY A 634 -10.81 -14.66 3.42
CA GLY A 634 -10.47 -14.91 2.01
C GLY A 634 -11.30 -14.12 1.00
N LYS A 635 -12.58 -13.82 1.30
CA LYS A 635 -13.42 -12.93 0.48
C LYS A 635 -12.94 -11.48 0.52
N ARG A 636 -12.53 -10.99 1.69
CA ARG A 636 -11.99 -9.63 1.88
C ARG A 636 -10.70 -9.43 1.12
N THR A 637 -9.80 -10.41 1.19
CA THR A 637 -8.45 -10.32 0.62
C THR A 637 -8.39 -10.77 -0.84
N LEU A 638 -9.53 -11.10 -1.45
CA LEU A 638 -9.58 -11.77 -2.75
C LEU A 638 -8.89 -10.97 -3.86
N ALA A 639 -9.14 -9.66 -3.94
CA ALA A 639 -8.53 -8.81 -4.97
C ALA A 639 -7.00 -8.84 -4.88
N GLU A 640 -6.45 -8.66 -3.68
CA GLU A 640 -5.01 -8.71 -3.43
C GLU A 640 -4.42 -10.10 -3.63
N ASN A 641 -5.15 -11.16 -3.27
CA ASN A 641 -4.71 -12.53 -3.48
C ASN A 641 -4.64 -12.88 -4.97
N ILE A 642 -5.63 -12.43 -5.77
CA ILE A 642 -5.60 -12.57 -7.23
C ILE A 642 -4.37 -11.85 -7.79
N ALA A 643 -4.13 -10.61 -7.35
CA ALA A 643 -3.00 -9.81 -7.80
C ALA A 643 -1.64 -10.40 -7.41
N ASP A 644 -1.49 -10.92 -6.20
CA ASP A 644 -0.26 -11.60 -5.76
C ASP A 644 0.03 -12.86 -6.60
N ASN A 645 -1.00 -13.66 -6.91
CA ASN A 645 -0.85 -14.90 -7.68
C ASN A 645 -0.57 -14.60 -9.16
N GLY A 646 -1.30 -13.64 -9.76
CA GLY A 646 -1.11 -13.22 -11.15
C GLY A 646 0.25 -12.55 -11.34
N GLY A 647 0.58 -11.55 -10.53
CA GLY A 647 1.83 -10.82 -10.62
C GLY A 647 3.07 -11.68 -10.44
N LEU A 648 3.02 -12.71 -9.57
CA LEU A 648 4.12 -13.65 -9.40
C LEU A 648 4.36 -14.48 -10.67
N ARG A 649 3.30 -14.96 -11.32
CA ARG A 649 3.35 -15.73 -12.57
C ARG A 649 3.83 -14.87 -13.74
N GLU A 650 3.25 -13.68 -13.89
CA GLU A 650 3.60 -12.71 -14.91
C GLU A 650 5.09 -12.34 -14.84
N ALA A 651 5.59 -12.02 -13.64
CA ALA A 651 6.98 -11.64 -13.44
C ALA A 651 7.97 -12.78 -13.67
N PHE A 652 7.65 -14.00 -13.24
CA PHE A 652 8.50 -15.15 -13.51
C PHE A 652 8.56 -15.44 -15.02
N ARG A 653 7.42 -15.41 -15.72
CA ARG A 653 7.37 -15.61 -17.17
C ARG A 653 8.16 -14.54 -17.92
N ALA A 654 7.99 -13.27 -17.54
CA ALA A 654 8.75 -12.16 -18.11
C ALA A 654 10.26 -12.31 -17.87
N TYR A 655 10.67 -12.75 -16.67
CA TYR A 655 12.06 -13.02 -16.35
C TYR A 655 12.66 -14.13 -17.22
N ARG A 656 11.94 -15.24 -17.42
CA ARG A 656 12.39 -16.35 -18.26
C ARG A 656 12.50 -15.95 -19.73
N ARG A 657 11.57 -15.12 -20.22
CA ARG A 657 11.69 -14.48 -21.55
C ARG A 657 12.92 -13.58 -21.65
N TRP A 658 13.19 -12.79 -20.62
CA TRP A 658 14.36 -11.92 -20.60
C TRP A 658 15.66 -12.72 -20.69
N ILE A 659 15.79 -13.85 -20.00
CA ILE A 659 16.93 -14.77 -20.18
C ILE A 659 17.02 -15.27 -21.61
N ALA A 660 15.91 -15.74 -22.19
CA ALA A 660 15.90 -16.27 -23.55
C ALA A 660 16.33 -15.22 -24.59
N GLU A 661 15.79 -14.00 -24.51
CA GLU A 661 15.97 -12.97 -25.53
C GLU A 661 17.21 -12.09 -25.31
N LYS A 662 17.49 -11.69 -24.06
CA LYS A 662 18.59 -10.76 -23.73
C LYS A 662 19.89 -11.47 -23.40
N ARG A 663 19.83 -12.75 -23.02
CA ARG A 663 21.00 -13.58 -22.70
C ARG A 663 21.14 -14.81 -23.58
N GLY A 664 20.34 -14.95 -24.64
CA GLY A 664 20.41 -16.10 -25.55
C GLY A 664 20.12 -17.44 -24.87
N GLY A 665 19.37 -17.43 -23.76
CA GLY A 665 19.11 -18.62 -22.95
C GLY A 665 20.18 -18.93 -21.90
N GLU A 666 21.27 -18.16 -21.81
CA GLU A 666 22.28 -18.35 -20.78
C GLU A 666 21.82 -17.79 -19.44
N GLU A 667 21.80 -18.63 -18.40
CA GLU A 667 21.51 -18.20 -17.03
C GLU A 667 22.51 -17.13 -16.55
N GLU A 668 22.06 -16.35 -15.56
CA GLU A 668 22.93 -15.38 -14.89
C GLU A 668 24.02 -16.10 -14.07
N PRO A 669 25.21 -15.51 -13.87
CA PRO A 669 26.24 -16.10 -13.00
C PRO A 669 25.79 -16.10 -11.54
N LEU A 670 25.99 -17.23 -10.86
CA LEU A 670 25.50 -17.43 -9.51
C LEU A 670 26.09 -16.44 -8.50
N LEU A 671 25.33 -16.17 -7.45
CA LEU A 671 25.81 -15.35 -6.33
C LEU A 671 26.84 -16.12 -5.49
N PRO A 672 27.92 -15.45 -5.04
CA PRO A 672 28.97 -16.10 -4.27
C PRO A 672 28.47 -16.45 -2.85
N GLY A 673 28.89 -17.59 -2.31
CA GLY A 673 28.49 -18.04 -0.97
C GLY A 673 27.04 -18.52 -0.86
N LEU A 674 26.32 -18.60 -1.98
CA LEU A 674 24.96 -19.13 -2.08
C LEU A 674 24.92 -20.27 -3.09
N GLU A 675 24.25 -21.37 -2.73
CA GLU A 675 23.99 -22.50 -3.63
C GLU A 675 22.62 -22.41 -4.32
N PHE A 676 22.04 -21.20 -4.38
CA PHE A 676 20.75 -20.97 -5.03
C PHE A 676 20.91 -20.60 -6.49
N THR A 677 20.11 -21.24 -7.34
CA THR A 677 19.91 -20.85 -8.74
C THR A 677 19.17 -19.51 -8.82
N HIS A 678 19.23 -18.84 -9.97
CA HIS A 678 18.51 -17.58 -10.14
C HIS A 678 16.98 -17.72 -10.12
N ASN A 679 16.43 -18.88 -10.44
CA ASN A 679 15.01 -19.16 -10.22
C ASN A 679 14.66 -19.20 -8.72
N GLN A 680 15.51 -19.82 -7.90
CA GLN A 680 15.34 -19.82 -6.44
C GLN A 680 15.53 -18.41 -5.87
N LEU A 681 16.49 -17.63 -6.38
CA LEU A 681 16.73 -16.24 -5.97
C LEU A 681 15.54 -15.32 -6.31
N PHE A 682 14.85 -15.53 -7.44
CA PHE A 682 13.61 -14.84 -7.77
C PHE A 682 12.55 -15.03 -6.66
N PHE A 683 12.32 -16.28 -6.27
CA PHE A 683 11.34 -16.62 -5.23
C PHE A 683 11.75 -16.09 -3.85
N LEU A 684 13.03 -16.16 -3.50
CA LEU A 684 13.56 -15.53 -2.29
C LEU A 684 13.32 -14.01 -2.30
N SER A 685 13.57 -13.33 -3.43
CA SER A 685 13.34 -11.89 -3.56
C SER A 685 11.87 -11.51 -3.32
N TYR A 686 10.93 -12.28 -3.86
CA TYR A 686 9.49 -12.11 -3.62
C TYR A 686 9.10 -12.23 -2.14
N ALA A 687 9.67 -13.19 -1.44
CA ALA A 687 9.43 -13.39 -0.02
C ALA A 687 10.08 -12.29 0.83
N HIS A 688 11.31 -11.86 0.49
CA HIS A 688 12.04 -10.88 1.27
C HIS A 688 11.33 -9.54 1.40
N VAL A 689 10.73 -9.03 0.32
CA VAL A 689 9.99 -7.76 0.37
C VAL A 689 8.72 -7.82 1.23
N ARG A 690 8.29 -9.04 1.61
CA ARG A 690 7.13 -9.31 2.47
C ARG A 690 7.52 -9.68 3.91
N CYS A 691 8.81 -9.71 4.29
CA CYS A 691 9.18 -9.98 5.67
C CYS A 691 8.64 -8.88 6.60
N ASN A 692 7.81 -9.27 7.57
CA ASN A 692 7.19 -8.38 8.54
C ASN A 692 6.76 -9.13 9.82
N SER A 693 6.82 -8.43 10.94
CA SER A 693 6.39 -8.88 12.26
C SER A 693 5.30 -7.97 12.82
N PHE A 694 4.30 -8.55 13.48
CA PHE A 694 3.17 -7.82 14.06
C PHE A 694 3.07 -8.04 15.57
N ARG A 695 2.64 -7.02 16.32
CA ARG A 695 2.10 -7.19 17.67
C ARG A 695 0.72 -7.91 17.59
N PRO A 696 0.27 -8.65 18.62
CA PRO A 696 -0.98 -9.42 18.53
C PRO A 696 -2.19 -8.54 18.19
N GLU A 697 -2.25 -7.36 18.79
CA GLU A 697 -3.35 -6.41 18.65
C GLU A 697 -3.44 -5.89 17.19
N SER A 698 -2.29 -5.53 16.61
CA SER A 698 -2.21 -5.09 15.21
C SER A 698 -2.37 -6.22 14.19
N ALA A 699 -2.00 -7.46 14.55
CA ALA A 699 -2.29 -8.63 13.73
C ALA A 699 -3.80 -8.89 13.65
N ARG A 700 -4.53 -8.72 14.77
CA ARG A 700 -6.00 -8.78 14.81
C ARG A 700 -6.62 -7.69 13.94
N GLU A 701 -6.15 -6.45 14.08
CA GLU A 701 -6.60 -5.34 13.24
C GLU A 701 -6.39 -5.64 11.74
N GLN A 702 -5.21 -6.13 11.34
CA GLN A 702 -4.90 -6.49 9.95
C GLN A 702 -5.91 -7.47 9.36
N ILE A 703 -6.42 -8.44 10.14
CA ILE A 703 -7.44 -9.38 9.67
C ILE A 703 -8.78 -8.69 9.40
N TYR A 704 -9.19 -7.73 10.23
CA TYR A 704 -10.48 -7.05 10.11
C TYR A 704 -10.47 -5.87 9.12
N VAL A 705 -9.37 -5.13 9.02
CA VAL A 705 -9.32 -3.88 8.23
C VAL A 705 -8.39 -3.96 7.03
N GLY A 706 -7.41 -4.88 7.03
CA GLY A 706 -6.47 -5.04 5.93
C GLY A 706 -7.15 -5.55 4.65
N ALA A 707 -6.89 -4.90 3.52
CA ALA A 707 -7.28 -5.43 2.21
C ALA A 707 -6.37 -6.58 1.77
N HIS A 708 -5.11 -6.57 2.23
CA HIS A 708 -4.13 -7.60 1.93
C HIS A 708 -4.16 -8.74 2.94
N SER A 709 -3.90 -9.96 2.46
CA SER A 709 -3.56 -11.08 3.35
C SER A 709 -2.32 -10.75 4.21
N PRO A 710 -2.20 -11.31 5.43
CA PRO A 710 -0.98 -11.21 6.21
C PRO A 710 0.26 -11.62 5.41
N PRO A 711 1.43 -10.98 5.58
CA PRO A 711 2.55 -11.17 4.66
C PRO A 711 3.01 -12.61 4.47
N GLN A 712 2.97 -13.42 5.53
CA GLN A 712 3.27 -14.85 5.45
C GLN A 712 2.35 -15.62 4.50
N PHE A 713 1.07 -15.26 4.43
CA PHE A 713 0.08 -15.92 3.58
C PHE A 713 0.04 -15.34 2.16
N ARG A 714 0.54 -14.12 1.96
CA ARG A 714 0.89 -13.65 0.61
C ARG A 714 1.98 -14.54 0.01
N VAL A 715 3.03 -14.83 0.79
CA VAL A 715 4.13 -15.72 0.38
C VAL A 715 3.67 -17.17 0.18
N ILE A 716 3.13 -17.79 1.24
CA ILE A 716 2.71 -19.19 1.21
C ILE A 716 1.58 -19.42 0.20
N GLY A 717 0.56 -18.55 0.20
CA GLY A 717 -0.61 -18.68 -0.66
C GLY A 717 -0.26 -18.62 -2.15
N ALA A 718 0.49 -17.61 -2.57
CA ALA A 718 0.84 -17.44 -3.99
C ALA A 718 1.83 -18.50 -4.48
N MET A 719 2.89 -18.80 -3.70
CA MET A 719 3.91 -19.76 -4.13
C MET A 719 3.42 -21.21 -4.13
N SER A 720 2.59 -21.59 -3.16
CA SER A 720 2.04 -22.95 -3.10
C SER A 720 1.10 -23.28 -4.27
N ASN A 721 0.56 -22.26 -4.94
CA ASN A 721 -0.22 -22.36 -6.16
C ASN A 721 0.64 -22.39 -7.44
N PHE A 722 1.95 -22.16 -7.36
CA PHE A 722 2.79 -21.93 -8.54
C PHE A 722 3.73 -23.10 -8.83
N GLU A 723 3.53 -23.74 -9.98
CA GLU A 723 4.28 -24.91 -10.42
C GLU A 723 5.78 -24.66 -10.58
N GLU A 724 6.19 -23.45 -10.96
CA GLU A 724 7.60 -23.11 -11.13
C GLU A 724 8.33 -22.97 -9.78
N PHE A 725 7.62 -22.58 -8.73
CA PHE A 725 8.18 -22.57 -7.37
C PHE A 725 8.53 -23.98 -6.91
N ARG A 726 7.57 -24.93 -7.00
CA ARG A 726 7.81 -26.31 -6.58
C ARG A 726 8.88 -27.01 -7.42
N LYS A 727 9.03 -26.65 -8.70
CA LYS A 727 10.14 -27.12 -9.55
C LYS A 727 11.48 -26.54 -9.08
N ALA A 728 11.54 -25.24 -8.80
CA ALA A 728 12.78 -24.57 -8.40
C ALA A 728 13.33 -25.09 -7.06
N PHE A 729 12.47 -25.52 -6.13
CA PHE A 729 12.86 -26.06 -4.82
C PHE A 729 12.67 -27.58 -4.68
N ASN A 730 12.28 -28.28 -5.76
CA ASN A 730 12.01 -29.72 -5.77
C ASN A 730 11.02 -30.17 -4.67
N CYS A 731 9.95 -29.41 -4.46
CA CYS A 731 9.00 -29.70 -3.38
C CYS A 731 8.13 -30.93 -3.66
N PRO A 732 8.12 -31.95 -2.78
CA PRO A 732 7.25 -33.12 -2.90
C PRO A 732 5.76 -32.75 -2.88
N THR A 733 4.89 -33.64 -3.37
CA THR A 733 3.43 -33.38 -3.50
C THR A 733 2.66 -33.39 -2.18
N ASN A 734 3.28 -33.79 -1.07
CA ASN A 734 2.68 -33.86 0.25
C ASN A 734 3.09 -32.71 1.18
N THR A 735 3.89 -31.75 0.71
CA THR A 735 4.35 -30.63 1.54
C THR A 735 3.42 -29.43 1.46
N THR A 736 3.44 -28.59 2.49
CA THR A 736 2.59 -27.40 2.60
C THR A 736 2.73 -26.45 1.40
N MET A 737 3.94 -26.33 0.85
CA MET A 737 4.22 -25.43 -0.28
C MET A 737 3.99 -26.05 -1.67
N ASN A 738 3.37 -27.23 -1.76
CA ASN A 738 2.98 -27.83 -3.03
C ASN A 738 1.54 -28.33 -2.99
N ARG A 739 0.61 -27.49 -3.48
CA ARG A 739 -0.82 -27.84 -3.51
C ARG A 739 -1.20 -28.79 -4.65
N GLY A 740 -0.25 -29.22 -5.50
CA GLY A 740 -0.52 -30.23 -6.52
C GLY A 740 -1.64 -29.83 -7.48
N ALA A 741 -2.73 -30.60 -7.46
CA ALA A 741 -3.95 -30.36 -8.24
C ALA A 741 -4.93 -29.38 -7.55
N GLU A 742 -4.74 -29.09 -6.26
CA GLU A 742 -5.53 -28.10 -5.50
C GLU A 742 -4.98 -26.67 -5.63
N SER A 743 -3.98 -26.47 -6.49
CA SER A 743 -3.43 -25.15 -6.79
C SER A 743 -4.50 -24.27 -7.42
N CYS A 744 -4.74 -23.10 -6.83
CA CYS A 744 -5.65 -22.13 -7.40
C CYS A 744 -4.99 -21.36 -8.54
N ARG A 745 -5.68 -21.28 -9.68
CA ARG A 745 -5.19 -20.57 -10.87
C ARG A 745 -6.31 -19.80 -11.56
N LEU A 746 -6.08 -18.50 -11.77
CA LEU A 746 -6.99 -17.60 -12.47
C LEU A 746 -6.32 -17.03 -13.73
N TRP A 747 -5.29 -16.19 -13.54
CA TRP A 747 -4.47 -15.61 -14.60
C TRP A 747 -3.27 -16.50 -14.92
#